data_AF-A0A7X7QMH1-F1
#
_entry.id   AF-A0A7X7QMH1-F1
#
_cell.length_a   1.000
_cell.length_b   1.000
_cell.length_c   1.000
_cell.angle_alpha   90.00
_cell.angle_beta   90.00
_cell.angle_gamma   90.00
#
_symmetry.space_group_name_H-M   'P 1'
#
loop_
_entity.id
_entity.type
_entity.pdbx_description
1 polymer ?
#
loop_
_entity_poly.entity_id
_entity_poly.type
_entity_poly.pdbx_seq_one_letter_code
_entity_poly.pdbx_strand_id
1 'polypeptide(L)'
;TTAVLNVLDDGGESLQYRKEVALHEDGRLELTVRMRLLPYRQREEDPSIGYSFRVPLSRLAGARFTARTGRASSAAPATGTLTAATPDGSLTAGKCRFIAFERDGLRIVFDANPHGVLTKQDYSMYGEPVGSWNVEKQGEWVVFSFGATARSYGGIFTSKVILYEGADDYDAKHPYDQWNYHGPTPAAAQFTFGTAAEIEGFERADDRVYSAAQGWGWRRADGLEVFRVSSPGILDNAVGGQPGSGGEFLVDVHPGVWLLTLRLGHPSQAVGPFAVSLNGTPVLPAVSLSAGETREVSLSHYVRAPERQLVVGLSGPGSWGVHSLIVHPVIYDNQDFALDRGLWVAPGLFDPEVPLDWCGAPAPVPPSALAWPLAVTAGTWSRRPAGAEVRSAVRSQPEVMLPADSEALAWRYDARMGDLTGGCGCLLYELYSPELIGRRLDELVAGGMNTVLVSGLHMHHCFLDRWPRIVAYIRAVTELAHARGLKVIYHHDVPVVLYNGTGLQHLLTHTDWLARDVRFGRPTLRSYCIMNPGFRAEYMARIVGLARDTGIDGGMLDEGNVAGDDFCGCEHCRAAFTGDTGLVLPRDHTATAFGDTDDPLWIAWINWRRRAVGDFWVALRRELNAVNPEFCQMKYTTHTGFSTNWAIRAFGADLIDCARGCDFLGTEIMSRNVYDSARAVFAFRKLKSALGDHYGLPIWGLVYHVGDPVFAYVGWAMNQMNRQTTWMSTIDGEDMTRYLDWPGRVDCRRARSVADIAVLFSAQSRDWAKMFGHAADVLGVSQVLTEAHVLHDVILDQDLVDKGLLNRYKLLILASASCLGARQVEAVRGYVAEGGAVLATANAGLLNEVGLPQETFQLADVFGVDVLPAGTARGPVTCRDREGEGSFVHPAGVLRVKAREGATVRSDVLDAKGNPAWPAVVSNAVGRGRSLY
;
A
#
# COMPACT_ATOMS: atom_id res chain seq x y z
N THR A 1 -27.89 14.45 33.79
CA THR A 1 -26.53 14.00 34.10
C THR A 1 -26.33 12.60 33.57
N THR A 2 -25.25 12.36 32.82
CA THR A 2 -24.87 11.00 32.39
C THR A 2 -24.57 10.11 33.60
N ALA A 3 -25.24 8.97 33.70
CA ALA A 3 -24.98 7.98 34.76
C ALA A 3 -24.00 6.93 34.25
N VAL A 4 -22.92 6.68 34.99
CA VAL A 4 -21.85 5.74 34.59
C VAL A 4 -21.68 4.64 35.64
N LEU A 5 -21.70 3.38 35.18
CA LEU A 5 -21.36 2.20 35.98
C LEU A 5 -20.04 1.60 35.46
N ASN A 6 -19.09 1.38 36.35
CA ASN A 6 -17.77 0.81 36.03
C ASN A 6 -17.58 -0.55 36.70
N VAL A 7 -16.94 -1.48 35.97
CA VAL A 7 -16.40 -2.73 36.52
C VAL A 7 -14.93 -2.80 36.11
N LEU A 8 -14.04 -2.96 37.09
CA LEU A 8 -12.58 -2.90 36.93
C LEU A 8 -11.95 -4.15 37.55
N ASP A 9 -10.96 -4.71 36.85
CA ASP A 9 -9.97 -5.63 37.41
C ASP A 9 -8.60 -5.24 36.84
N ASP A 10 -7.82 -4.55 37.66
CA ASP A 10 -6.47 -4.04 37.33
C ASP A 10 -5.35 -4.93 37.90
N GLY A 11 -5.68 -5.88 38.78
CA GLY A 11 -4.73 -6.73 39.51
C GLY A 11 -4.62 -8.17 39.01
N GLY A 12 -5.42 -8.59 38.03
CA GLY A 12 -5.39 -9.96 37.52
C GLY A 12 -4.07 -10.34 36.82
N GLU A 13 -3.48 -11.48 37.21
CA GLU A 13 -2.19 -11.98 36.68
C GLU A 13 -2.29 -12.57 35.26
N SER A 14 -3.49 -12.93 34.82
CA SER A 14 -3.77 -13.48 33.49
C SER A 14 -4.60 -12.55 32.60
N LEU A 15 -5.49 -11.76 33.21
CA LEU A 15 -6.43 -10.88 32.56
C LEU A 15 -6.61 -9.59 33.38
N GLN A 16 -6.47 -8.45 32.71
CA GLN A 16 -6.91 -7.16 33.22
C GLN A 16 -8.06 -6.65 32.35
N TYR A 17 -9.09 -6.02 32.93
CA TYR A 17 -10.16 -5.47 32.11
C TYR A 17 -10.80 -4.23 32.72
N ARG A 18 -11.34 -3.40 31.84
CA ARG A 18 -12.23 -2.30 32.17
C ARG A 18 -13.50 -2.41 31.35
N LYS A 19 -14.62 -2.29 32.03
CA LYS A 19 -15.93 -2.13 31.42
C LYS A 19 -16.58 -0.86 31.95
N GLU A 20 -17.21 -0.14 31.04
CA GLU A 20 -17.99 1.04 31.32
C GLU A 20 -19.36 0.94 30.64
N VAL A 21 -20.42 1.22 31.40
CA VAL A 21 -21.78 1.39 30.89
C VAL A 21 -22.24 2.80 31.23
N ALA A 22 -22.54 3.60 30.22
CA ALA A 22 -22.99 4.98 30.37
C ALA A 22 -24.39 5.16 29.79
N LEU A 23 -25.31 5.73 30.57
CA LEU A 23 -26.63 6.18 30.10
C LEU A 23 -26.60 7.70 29.91
N HIS A 24 -26.72 8.12 28.66
CA HIS A 24 -26.73 9.52 28.24
C HIS A 24 -28.11 10.16 28.47
N GLU A 25 -28.17 11.49 28.52
CA GLU A 25 -29.41 12.25 28.77
C GLU A 25 -30.45 12.07 27.65
N ASP A 26 -30.00 11.79 26.43
CA ASP A 26 -30.84 11.52 25.25
C ASP A 26 -31.38 10.08 25.21
N GLY A 27 -31.17 9.29 26.27
CA GLY A 27 -31.63 7.90 26.38
C GLY A 27 -30.71 6.88 25.71
N ARG A 28 -29.61 7.33 25.08
CA ARG A 28 -28.62 6.44 24.49
C ARG A 28 -27.83 5.71 25.57
N LEU A 29 -27.65 4.39 25.41
CA LEU A 29 -26.80 3.58 26.27
C LEU A 29 -25.49 3.26 25.54
N GLU A 30 -24.37 3.46 26.21
CA GLU A 30 -23.04 3.18 25.67
C GLU A 30 -22.36 2.13 26.55
N LEU A 31 -21.88 1.07 25.91
CA LEU A 31 -21.11 0.01 26.53
C LEU A 31 -19.72 -0.02 25.92
N THR A 32 -18.69 0.13 26.74
CA THR A 32 -17.29 0.04 26.31
C THR A 32 -16.59 -1.02 27.14
N VAL A 33 -15.88 -1.94 26.49
CA VAL A 33 -15.11 -2.99 27.15
C VAL A 33 -13.73 -3.04 26.53
N ARG A 34 -12.72 -3.10 27.39
CA ARG A 34 -11.33 -3.36 27.03
C ARG A 34 -10.78 -4.42 27.95
N MET A 35 -10.12 -5.42 27.37
CA MET A 35 -9.55 -6.57 28.07
C MET A 35 -8.11 -6.72 27.62
N ARG A 36 -7.15 -6.73 28.54
CA ARG A 36 -5.77 -7.10 28.31
C ARG A 36 -5.50 -8.49 28.84
N LEU A 37 -5.16 -9.37 27.94
CA LEU A 37 -4.61 -10.67 28.23
C LEU A 37 -3.08 -10.55 28.34
N LEU A 38 -2.52 -10.97 29.48
CA LEU A 38 -1.08 -10.95 29.70
C LEU A 38 -0.43 -12.21 29.08
N PRO A 39 0.82 -12.13 28.57
CA PRO A 39 1.56 -13.30 28.10
C PRO A 39 1.53 -14.46 29.10
N TYR A 40 1.31 -15.67 28.59
CA TYR A 40 1.26 -16.88 29.43
C TYR A 40 2.60 -17.17 30.08
N ARG A 41 2.55 -17.55 31.36
CA ARG A 41 3.76 -17.96 32.08
C ARG A 41 4.13 -19.43 31.82
N GLN A 42 3.18 -20.39 31.83
CA GLN A 42 3.39 -21.83 31.54
C GLN A 42 2.04 -22.47 31.13
N ARG A 43 1.99 -23.32 30.09
CA ARG A 43 0.74 -23.87 29.49
C ARG A 43 0.20 -25.12 30.20
N GLU A 44 -1.13 -25.28 30.21
CA GLU A 44 -1.77 -26.59 29.93
C GLU A 44 -3.18 -26.53 29.28
N GLU A 45 -3.83 -25.37 29.08
CA GLU A 45 -5.06 -25.26 28.24
C GLU A 45 -5.08 -23.92 27.47
N ASP A 46 -5.64 -23.89 26.26
CA ASP A 46 -5.86 -22.67 25.44
C ASP A 46 -7.03 -21.85 26.01
N PRO A 47 -6.81 -20.77 26.79
CA PRO A 47 -7.91 -20.06 27.41
C PRO A 47 -8.54 -19.14 26.35
N SER A 48 -9.84 -19.28 26.11
CA SER A 48 -10.60 -18.25 25.40
C SER A 48 -11.08 -17.20 26.38
N ILE A 49 -11.00 -15.93 25.99
CA ILE A 49 -11.62 -14.84 26.73
C ILE A 49 -12.77 -14.28 25.92
N GLY A 50 -13.91 -14.12 26.58
CA GLY A 50 -15.09 -13.51 25.97
C GLY A 50 -15.82 -12.62 26.96
N TYR A 51 -16.37 -11.53 26.42
CA TYR A 51 -17.34 -10.71 27.11
C TYR A 51 -18.70 -10.91 26.45
N SER A 52 -19.75 -11.02 27.27
CA SER A 52 -21.12 -11.05 26.76
C SER A 52 -22.06 -10.22 27.61
N PHE A 53 -23.10 -9.69 26.97
CA PHE A 53 -24.27 -9.16 27.65
C PHE A 53 -25.53 -9.82 27.08
N ARG A 54 -26.59 -9.88 27.90
CA ARG A 54 -27.81 -10.60 27.59
C ARG A 54 -29.00 -9.66 27.60
N VAL A 55 -29.83 -9.74 26.57
CA VAL A 55 -31.11 -9.04 26.46
C VAL A 55 -32.22 -10.08 26.62
N PRO A 56 -33.20 -9.90 27.53
CA PRO A 56 -34.30 -10.85 27.65
C PRO A 56 -35.05 -10.98 26.31
N LEU A 57 -35.27 -12.20 25.84
CA LEU A 57 -35.99 -12.48 24.59
C LEU A 57 -37.37 -11.83 24.58
N SER A 58 -38.04 -11.79 25.74
CA SER A 58 -39.35 -11.15 25.91
C SER A 58 -39.39 -9.66 25.53
N ARG A 59 -38.24 -8.97 25.53
CA ARG A 59 -38.14 -7.56 25.10
C ARG A 59 -38.13 -7.41 23.58
N LEU A 60 -37.62 -8.40 22.85
CA LEU A 60 -37.40 -8.35 21.40
C LEU A 60 -38.30 -9.32 20.60
N ALA A 61 -38.96 -10.28 21.25
CA ALA A 61 -39.80 -11.29 20.59
C ALA A 61 -40.94 -10.63 19.78
N GLY A 62 -41.20 -11.10 18.57
CA GLY A 62 -42.14 -10.52 17.61
C GLY A 62 -41.56 -9.35 16.80
N ALA A 63 -40.32 -8.91 17.05
CA ALA A 63 -39.68 -7.88 16.23
C ALA A 63 -39.10 -8.45 14.93
N ARG A 64 -39.25 -7.68 13.85
CA ARG A 64 -38.41 -7.83 12.66
C ARG A 64 -37.05 -7.22 12.98
N PHE A 65 -35.97 -7.92 12.66
CA PHE A 65 -34.63 -7.35 12.74
C PHE A 65 -34.04 -7.09 11.37
N THR A 66 -33.23 -6.04 11.26
CA THR A 66 -32.38 -5.73 10.12
C THR A 66 -30.94 -5.62 10.62
N ALA A 67 -30.05 -6.48 10.13
CA ALA A 67 -28.66 -6.57 10.56
C ALA A 67 -27.68 -6.28 9.42
N ARG A 68 -26.52 -5.75 9.77
CA ARG A 68 -25.34 -5.58 8.92
C ARG A 68 -24.21 -6.43 9.51
N THR A 69 -23.55 -7.26 8.70
CA THR A 69 -22.55 -8.23 9.18
C THR A 69 -21.29 -8.22 8.32
N GLY A 70 -20.18 -8.73 8.86
CA GLY A 70 -18.94 -8.92 8.09
C GLY A 70 -18.12 -7.64 7.89
N ARG A 71 -17.52 -7.51 6.71
CA ARG A 71 -16.71 -6.35 6.31
C ARG A 71 -17.63 -5.18 5.98
N ALA A 72 -17.20 -3.96 6.29
CA ALA A 72 -17.97 -2.77 5.98
C ALA A 72 -18.28 -2.65 4.47
N SER A 73 -17.32 -2.96 3.60
CA SER A 73 -17.45 -2.92 2.11
C SER A 73 -18.48 -3.89 1.53
N SER A 74 -18.93 -4.88 2.30
CA SER A 74 -19.90 -5.89 1.89
C SER A 74 -21.03 -6.06 2.90
N ALA A 75 -21.26 -5.05 3.74
CA ALA A 75 -22.26 -5.06 4.80
C ALA A 75 -23.68 -4.89 4.24
N ALA A 76 -24.17 -5.85 3.45
CA ALA A 76 -25.55 -5.81 2.95
C ALA A 76 -26.58 -6.01 4.10
N PRO A 77 -27.77 -5.38 4.02
CA PRO A 77 -28.87 -5.65 4.94
C PRO A 77 -29.30 -7.12 4.89
N ALA A 78 -29.34 -7.78 6.06
CA ALA A 78 -29.96 -9.08 6.25
C ALA A 78 -31.14 -8.93 7.22
N THR A 79 -32.30 -9.50 6.89
CA THR A 79 -33.51 -9.34 7.70
C THR A 79 -34.04 -10.68 8.20
N GLY A 80 -34.68 -10.67 9.36
CA GLY A 80 -35.35 -11.83 9.92
C GLY A 80 -36.40 -11.43 10.96
N THR A 81 -37.11 -12.41 11.51
CA THR A 81 -38.08 -12.17 12.58
C THR A 81 -37.68 -12.99 13.80
N LEU A 82 -37.50 -12.31 14.92
CA LEU A 82 -37.19 -12.96 16.19
C LEU A 82 -38.50 -13.31 16.90
N THR A 83 -38.75 -14.58 17.18
CA THR A 83 -39.94 -15.05 17.92
C THR A 83 -39.53 -16.01 19.03
N ALA A 84 -40.46 -16.36 19.92
CA ALA A 84 -40.22 -17.43 20.90
C ALA A 84 -39.87 -18.78 20.24
N ALA A 85 -40.37 -19.03 19.03
CA ALA A 85 -40.11 -20.25 18.27
C ALA A 85 -38.79 -20.21 17.47
N THR A 86 -38.07 -19.09 17.45
CA THR A 86 -36.75 -19.02 16.80
C THR A 86 -35.81 -20.03 17.48
N PRO A 87 -35.13 -20.92 16.74
CA PRO A 87 -34.16 -21.85 17.31
C PRO A 87 -33.01 -21.12 18.01
N ASP A 88 -32.38 -21.78 18.97
CA ASP A 88 -31.12 -21.29 19.54
C ASP A 88 -30.01 -21.33 18.49
N GLY A 89 -29.09 -20.36 18.55
CA GLY A 89 -28.01 -20.19 17.58
C GLY A 89 -27.89 -18.75 17.06
N SER A 90 -27.02 -18.56 16.08
CA SER A 90 -26.75 -17.23 15.52
C SER A 90 -27.97 -16.64 14.81
N LEU A 91 -28.31 -15.40 15.16
CA LEU A 91 -29.32 -14.60 14.45
C LEU A 91 -28.77 -13.95 13.18
N THR A 92 -27.44 -13.96 13.00
CA THR A 92 -26.73 -13.27 11.93
C THR A 92 -25.77 -14.21 11.20
N ALA A 93 -25.60 -14.06 9.89
CA ALA A 93 -24.75 -14.95 9.08
C ALA A 93 -23.23 -14.79 9.33
N GLY A 94 -22.84 -13.80 10.11
CA GLY A 94 -21.45 -13.51 10.47
C GLY A 94 -21.40 -12.50 11.61
N LYS A 95 -20.20 -12.00 11.93
CA LYS A 95 -20.03 -11.01 13.00
C LYS A 95 -20.85 -9.75 12.72
N CYS A 96 -21.69 -9.38 13.67
CA CYS A 96 -22.58 -8.23 13.62
C CYS A 96 -21.79 -6.92 13.74
N ARG A 97 -22.16 -5.96 12.87
CA ARG A 97 -21.74 -4.56 12.92
C ARG A 97 -22.84 -3.68 13.51
N PHE A 98 -24.08 -3.99 13.14
CA PHE A 98 -25.26 -3.21 13.43
C PHE A 98 -26.48 -4.12 13.38
N ILE A 99 -27.43 -3.95 14.30
CA ILE A 99 -28.73 -4.63 14.23
C ILE A 99 -29.84 -3.75 14.81
N ALA A 100 -30.87 -3.50 14.01
CA ALA A 100 -32.10 -2.82 14.43
C ALA A 100 -33.21 -3.84 14.67
N PHE A 101 -34.01 -3.66 15.71
CA PHE A 101 -35.22 -4.44 16.00
C PHE A 101 -36.45 -3.53 15.98
N GLU A 102 -37.46 -3.93 15.21
CA GLU A 102 -38.66 -3.14 14.94
C GLU A 102 -39.94 -3.97 15.09
N ARG A 103 -40.88 -3.49 15.92
CA ARG A 103 -42.31 -3.89 15.96
C ARG A 103 -43.14 -2.71 16.49
N ASP A 104 -44.46 -2.85 16.52
CA ASP A 104 -45.33 -1.85 17.12
C ASP A 104 -44.90 -1.54 18.57
N GLY A 105 -44.58 -0.27 18.83
CA GLY A 105 -44.11 0.21 20.14
C GLY A 105 -42.66 -0.14 20.49
N LEU A 106 -41.86 -0.70 19.57
CA LEU A 106 -40.43 -0.96 19.78
C LEU A 106 -39.62 -0.62 18.52
N ARG A 107 -38.66 0.29 18.68
CA ARG A 107 -37.63 0.61 17.70
C ARG A 107 -36.32 0.79 18.42
N ILE A 108 -35.45 -0.22 18.37
CA ILE A 108 -34.18 -0.18 19.08
C ILE A 108 -33.04 -0.64 18.18
N VAL A 109 -31.94 0.09 18.22
CA VAL A 109 -30.73 -0.21 17.48
C VAL A 109 -29.63 -0.62 18.43
N PHE A 110 -28.84 -1.60 18.01
CA PHE A 110 -27.55 -1.96 18.58
C PHE A 110 -26.49 -1.69 17.52
N ASP A 111 -25.82 -0.55 17.61
CA ASP A 111 -24.63 -0.25 16.82
C ASP A 111 -23.43 -0.88 17.51
N ALA A 112 -23.03 -2.04 17.00
CA ALA A 112 -21.94 -2.85 17.54
C ALA A 112 -20.57 -2.45 16.96
N ASN A 113 -20.52 -1.39 16.14
CA ASN A 113 -19.32 -0.84 15.55
C ASN A 113 -19.41 0.70 15.43
N PRO A 114 -19.69 1.43 16.53
CA PRO A 114 -20.04 2.85 16.49
C PRO A 114 -18.89 3.76 16.05
N HIS A 115 -17.66 3.25 16.04
CA HIS A 115 -16.47 3.96 15.57
C HIS A 115 -16.39 3.99 14.03
N GLY A 116 -17.22 3.22 13.32
CA GLY A 116 -17.21 3.13 11.87
C GLY A 116 -15.88 2.66 11.30
N VAL A 117 -15.32 3.44 10.38
CA VAL A 117 -13.95 3.17 9.91
C VAL A 117 -12.91 3.34 10.98
N LEU A 118 -13.12 4.16 12.03
CA LEU A 118 -12.17 4.34 13.12
C LEU A 118 -12.11 3.19 14.15
N THR A 119 -12.66 2.02 13.83
CA THR A 119 -12.83 0.96 14.83
C THR A 119 -11.50 0.48 15.38
N LYS A 120 -11.26 0.82 16.65
CA LYS A 120 -10.19 0.29 17.49
C LYS A 120 -10.42 -1.19 17.75
N GLN A 121 -10.01 -2.04 16.82
CA GLN A 121 -9.64 -3.42 17.16
C GLN A 121 -8.19 -3.42 17.61
N ASP A 122 -7.84 -4.40 18.45
CA ASP A 122 -6.49 -4.69 18.92
C ASP A 122 -5.45 -4.77 17.78
N TYR A 123 -5.95 -5.10 16.59
CA TYR A 123 -5.20 -5.16 15.36
C TYR A 123 -5.38 -3.84 14.60
N SER A 124 -4.30 -3.07 14.43
CA SER A 124 -4.18 -2.17 13.29
C SER A 124 -4.24 -3.01 12.03
N MET A 125 -5.45 -3.27 11.52
CA MET A 125 -5.58 -4.07 10.32
C MET A 125 -5.19 -3.20 9.12
N TYR A 126 -4.30 -3.74 8.29
CA TYR A 126 -4.12 -3.34 6.90
C TYR A 126 -5.43 -3.40 6.08
N GLY A 127 -6.52 -3.95 6.66
CA GLY A 127 -7.79 -4.24 6.01
C GLY A 127 -8.99 -3.50 6.59
N GLU A 128 -10.10 -3.67 5.89
CA GLU A 128 -11.40 -3.06 6.16
C GLU A 128 -11.94 -3.42 7.55
N PRO A 129 -12.59 -2.48 8.27
CA PRO A 129 -13.23 -2.79 9.54
C PRO A 129 -14.20 -3.97 9.41
N VAL A 130 -14.10 -4.95 10.30
CA VAL A 130 -15.00 -6.12 10.37
C VAL A 130 -15.88 -6.06 11.61
N GLY A 131 -17.08 -6.62 11.55
CA GLY A 131 -17.92 -6.79 12.72
C GLY A 131 -17.19 -7.58 13.83
N SER A 132 -17.45 -7.23 15.09
CA SER A 132 -16.74 -7.81 16.24
C SER A 132 -17.62 -8.72 17.11
N TRP A 133 -18.95 -8.58 17.01
CA TRP A 133 -19.90 -9.22 17.92
C TRP A 133 -20.62 -10.40 17.27
N ASN A 134 -20.82 -11.48 18.01
CA ASN A 134 -21.85 -12.48 17.70
C ASN A 134 -23.19 -12.01 18.30
N VAL A 135 -24.29 -12.36 17.63
CA VAL A 135 -25.65 -12.14 18.14
C VAL A 135 -26.40 -13.45 18.03
N GLU A 136 -26.72 -14.05 19.16
CA GLU A 136 -27.29 -15.40 19.26
C GLU A 136 -28.54 -15.41 20.10
N LYS A 137 -29.51 -16.28 19.77
CA LYS A 137 -30.54 -16.68 20.71
C LYS A 137 -30.03 -17.84 21.55
N GLN A 138 -30.15 -17.74 22.87
CA GLN A 138 -29.81 -18.80 23.83
C GLN A 138 -30.93 -18.89 24.89
N GLY A 139 -31.84 -19.84 24.70
CA GLY A 139 -33.05 -19.97 25.52
C GLY A 139 -33.86 -18.68 25.56
N GLU A 140 -34.04 -18.12 26.76
CA GLU A 140 -34.80 -16.89 27.03
C GLU A 140 -34.00 -15.59 26.80
N TRP A 141 -32.84 -15.67 26.14
CA TRP A 141 -31.93 -14.54 25.95
C TRP A 141 -31.54 -14.34 24.49
N VAL A 142 -31.35 -13.08 24.12
CA VAL A 142 -30.50 -12.68 22.99
C VAL A 142 -29.16 -12.26 23.56
N VAL A 143 -28.11 -12.99 23.20
CA VAL A 143 -26.75 -12.85 23.73
C VAL A 143 -25.89 -12.16 22.69
N PHE A 144 -25.31 -11.03 23.09
CA PHE A 144 -24.27 -10.33 22.34
C PHE A 144 -22.94 -10.71 22.95
N SER A 145 -22.02 -11.27 22.17
CA SER A 145 -20.70 -11.66 22.67
C SER A 145 -19.57 -11.25 21.73
N PHE A 146 -18.43 -10.87 22.28
CA PHE A 146 -17.17 -10.77 21.54
C PHE A 146 -16.06 -11.39 22.38
N GLY A 147 -15.01 -11.85 21.73
CA GLY A 147 -13.92 -12.54 22.40
C GLY A 147 -12.82 -12.93 21.45
N ALA A 148 -11.76 -13.47 22.01
CA ALA A 148 -10.62 -13.95 21.26
C ALA A 148 -9.99 -15.17 21.94
N THR A 149 -9.37 -16.01 21.12
CA THR A 149 -8.44 -17.01 21.62
C THR A 149 -7.15 -16.30 21.96
N ALA A 150 -6.63 -16.67 23.10
CA ALA A 150 -5.39 -16.16 23.59
C ALA A 150 -4.17 -16.59 22.79
N ARG A 151 -3.14 -15.75 22.78
CA ARG A 151 -1.85 -16.03 22.12
C ARG A 151 -0.73 -16.18 23.15
N SER A 152 0.36 -16.85 22.79
CA SER A 152 1.55 -17.00 23.66
C SER A 152 2.09 -15.67 24.20
N TYR A 153 1.83 -14.57 23.49
CA TYR A 153 2.31 -13.22 23.83
C TYR A 153 1.21 -12.31 24.42
N GLY A 154 -0.01 -12.80 24.67
CA GLY A 154 -1.12 -11.97 25.18
C GLY A 154 -1.90 -11.23 24.07
N GLY A 155 -2.56 -10.12 24.43
CA GLY A 155 -3.33 -9.24 23.52
C GLY A 155 -4.27 -8.27 24.25
N ILE A 156 -4.83 -7.24 23.59
CA ILE A 156 -5.79 -6.26 24.13
C ILE A 156 -7.07 -6.08 23.30
N PHE A 157 -8.10 -6.82 23.66
CA PHE A 157 -9.38 -6.76 22.94
C PHE A 157 -10.22 -5.57 23.41
N THR A 158 -10.49 -4.63 22.51
CA THR A 158 -11.39 -3.49 22.74
C THR A 158 -12.65 -3.62 21.90
N SER A 159 -13.80 -3.30 22.49
CA SER A 159 -15.05 -3.21 21.76
C SER A 159 -16.00 -2.18 22.39
N LYS A 160 -16.86 -1.57 21.56
CA LYS A 160 -17.88 -0.61 21.97
C LYS A 160 -19.21 -0.95 21.30
N VAL A 161 -20.31 -0.82 22.04
CA VAL A 161 -21.69 -0.91 21.51
C VAL A 161 -22.47 0.30 21.97
N ILE A 162 -23.22 0.91 21.07
CA ILE A 162 -24.17 1.96 21.38
C ILE A 162 -25.59 1.46 21.10
N LEU A 163 -26.47 1.63 22.08
CA LEU A 163 -27.89 1.32 21.96
C LEU A 163 -28.68 2.63 21.98
N TYR A 164 -29.66 2.75 21.10
CA TYR A 164 -30.55 3.91 21.04
C TYR A 164 -31.90 3.54 20.45
N GLU A 165 -32.90 4.37 20.73
CA GLU A 165 -34.21 4.28 20.10
C GLU A 165 -34.12 4.73 18.63
N GLY A 166 -34.54 3.88 17.70
CA GLY A 166 -34.39 4.13 16.26
C GLY A 166 -34.68 2.93 15.37
N ALA A 167 -34.70 3.18 14.06
CA ALA A 167 -34.80 2.16 13.02
C ALA A 167 -33.42 1.91 12.37
N ASP A 168 -33.35 1.09 11.32
CA ASP A 168 -32.10 0.91 10.55
C ASP A 168 -31.64 2.24 9.91
N ASP A 169 -30.57 2.81 10.46
CA ASP A 169 -29.94 4.07 10.06
C ASP A 169 -28.42 3.92 9.82
N TYR A 170 -27.95 2.70 9.55
CA TYR A 170 -26.52 2.39 9.39
C TYR A 170 -25.84 3.30 8.35
N ASP A 171 -26.42 3.39 7.15
CA ASP A 171 -25.82 4.13 6.01
C ASP A 171 -25.75 5.65 6.27
N ALA A 172 -26.63 6.18 7.15
CA ALA A 172 -26.61 7.59 7.54
C ALA A 172 -25.54 7.91 8.61
N LYS A 173 -25.07 6.90 9.35
CA LYS A 173 -24.16 7.04 10.49
C LYS A 173 -22.73 6.63 10.20
N HIS A 174 -22.53 5.86 9.14
CA HIS A 174 -21.24 5.31 8.76
C HIS A 174 -20.86 5.81 7.35
N PRO A 175 -20.13 6.94 7.23
CA PRO A 175 -19.86 7.60 5.94
C PRO A 175 -18.95 6.80 5.01
N TYR A 176 -18.23 5.83 5.55
CA TYR A 176 -17.24 5.06 4.82
C TYR A 176 -17.33 3.59 5.16
N ASP A 177 -17.14 2.79 4.11
CA ASP A 177 -16.86 1.38 4.25
C ASP A 177 -15.36 1.13 4.46
N GLN A 178 -14.51 1.90 3.77
CA GLN A 178 -13.06 1.84 3.91
C GLN A 178 -12.36 3.10 3.43
N TRP A 179 -11.13 3.32 3.91
CA TRP A 179 -10.17 4.19 3.23
C TRP A 179 -9.27 3.33 2.36
N ASN A 180 -9.39 3.51 1.05
CA ASN A 180 -8.67 2.69 0.08
C ASN A 180 -7.16 2.85 0.24
N TYR A 181 -6.44 1.73 0.10
CA TYR A 181 -4.97 1.76 0.07
C TYR A 181 -4.43 2.42 -1.19
N HIS A 182 -5.22 2.36 -2.25
CA HIS A 182 -4.91 2.87 -3.58
C HIS A 182 -6.04 3.78 -4.05
N GLY A 183 -5.67 4.92 -4.65
CA GLY A 183 -6.64 5.84 -5.22
C GLY A 183 -7.23 6.84 -4.22
N PRO A 184 -8.12 7.71 -4.70
CA PRO A 184 -8.68 8.79 -3.91
C PRO A 184 -9.70 8.28 -2.90
N THR A 185 -9.84 8.99 -1.79
CA THR A 185 -10.96 8.77 -0.87
C THR A 185 -12.27 9.20 -1.56
N PRO A 186 -13.37 8.44 -1.43
CA PRO A 186 -14.66 8.84 -1.98
C PRO A 186 -15.14 10.19 -1.40
N ALA A 187 -15.60 11.07 -2.30
CA ALA A 187 -16.20 12.35 -1.94
C ALA A 187 -17.70 12.17 -1.66
N ALA A 188 -18.25 12.93 -0.72
CA ALA A 188 -19.71 12.99 -0.52
C ALA A 188 -20.39 13.91 -1.52
N ALA A 189 -19.70 14.98 -1.94
CA ALA A 189 -20.20 15.90 -2.96
C ALA A 189 -19.03 16.51 -3.75
N GLN A 190 -19.26 16.77 -5.03
CA GLN A 190 -18.28 17.42 -5.90
C GLN A 190 -19.01 18.38 -6.82
N PHE A 191 -18.45 19.58 -7.00
CA PHE A 191 -19.08 20.67 -7.73
C PHE A 191 -18.12 21.27 -8.74
N THR A 192 -18.66 21.58 -9.91
CA THR A 192 -17.98 22.38 -10.93
C THR A 192 -18.64 23.75 -11.06
N PHE A 193 -17.84 24.74 -11.41
CA PHE A 193 -18.27 26.12 -11.55
C PHE A 193 -17.96 26.61 -12.97
N GLY A 194 -19.00 26.91 -13.75
CA GLY A 194 -18.90 27.43 -15.11
C GLY A 194 -18.80 26.38 -16.21
N THR A 195 -18.64 25.09 -15.90
CA THR A 195 -18.36 24.05 -16.91
C THR A 195 -19.53 23.81 -17.87
N ALA A 196 -19.25 23.76 -19.17
CA ALA A 196 -20.27 23.49 -20.19
C ALA A 196 -20.65 22.00 -20.28
N ALA A 197 -19.67 21.11 -20.10
CA ALA A 197 -19.84 19.67 -20.16
C ALA A 197 -20.19 19.07 -18.80
N GLU A 198 -20.92 17.95 -18.81
CA GLU A 198 -21.07 17.09 -17.65
C GLU A 198 -19.74 16.38 -17.37
N ILE A 199 -19.36 16.34 -16.10
CA ILE A 199 -18.16 15.64 -15.62
C ILE A 199 -18.65 14.59 -14.64
N GLU A 200 -18.26 13.34 -14.87
CA GLU A 200 -18.72 12.21 -14.06
C GLU A 200 -18.47 12.45 -12.56
N GLY A 201 -19.52 12.32 -11.76
CA GLY A 201 -19.47 12.51 -10.31
C GLY A 201 -19.45 13.97 -9.83
N PHE A 202 -19.59 14.96 -10.71
CA PHE A 202 -19.66 16.38 -10.36
C PHE A 202 -21.03 16.99 -10.68
N GLU A 203 -21.55 17.77 -9.74
CA GLU A 203 -22.76 18.60 -9.87
C GLU A 203 -22.39 19.99 -10.42
N ARG A 204 -23.15 20.48 -11.41
CA ARG A 204 -22.89 21.80 -12.01
C ARG A 204 -23.54 22.91 -11.18
N ALA A 205 -22.73 23.71 -10.52
CA ALA A 205 -23.17 24.67 -9.50
C ALA A 205 -23.31 26.13 -9.99
N ASP A 206 -22.68 26.49 -11.11
CA ASP A 206 -22.74 27.79 -11.82
C ASP A 206 -23.30 28.98 -11.00
N ASP A 207 -24.57 29.29 -11.16
CA ASP A 207 -25.32 30.37 -10.52
C ASP A 207 -26.52 29.85 -9.69
N ARG A 208 -26.55 28.53 -9.42
CA ARG A 208 -27.67 27.90 -8.71
C ARG A 208 -27.72 28.41 -7.27
N VAL A 209 -28.83 29.04 -6.92
CA VAL A 209 -29.10 29.50 -5.55
C VAL A 209 -29.44 28.31 -4.66
N TYR A 210 -28.96 28.35 -3.42
CA TYR A 210 -29.23 27.34 -2.39
C TYR A 210 -30.74 27.12 -2.22
N SER A 211 -31.13 25.86 -2.12
CA SER A 211 -32.46 25.46 -1.65
C SER A 211 -32.35 24.24 -0.74
N ALA A 212 -33.19 24.17 0.29
CA ALA A 212 -33.20 23.05 1.24
C ALA A 212 -33.52 21.70 0.58
N ALA A 213 -34.21 21.70 -0.55
CA ALA A 213 -34.50 20.47 -1.31
C ALA A 213 -33.26 19.95 -2.06
N GLN A 214 -32.42 20.86 -2.57
CA GLN A 214 -31.17 20.51 -3.26
C GLN A 214 -30.05 20.22 -2.25
N GLY A 215 -30.07 20.89 -1.10
CA GLY A 215 -29.06 20.75 -0.06
C GLY A 215 -27.72 21.40 -0.40
N TRP A 216 -27.64 22.19 -1.47
CA TRP A 216 -26.42 22.95 -1.82
C TRP A 216 -26.77 24.13 -2.72
N GLY A 217 -25.85 25.09 -2.88
CA GLY A 217 -25.96 26.22 -3.82
C GLY A 217 -25.38 27.52 -3.28
N TRP A 218 -25.33 28.55 -4.12
CA TRP A 218 -24.92 29.90 -3.71
C TRP A 218 -25.97 30.55 -2.81
N ARG A 219 -25.56 31.31 -1.79
CA ARG A 219 -26.51 32.04 -0.93
C ARG A 219 -27.44 32.95 -1.75
N ARG A 220 -26.88 33.56 -2.80
CA ARG A 220 -27.54 34.44 -3.77
C ARG A 220 -26.78 34.37 -5.09
N ALA A 221 -27.48 34.59 -6.20
CA ALA A 221 -26.86 34.66 -7.53
C ALA A 221 -26.34 36.07 -7.86
N ASP A 222 -26.82 37.10 -7.16
CA ASP A 222 -26.46 38.49 -7.44
C ASP A 222 -24.95 38.74 -7.30
N GLY A 223 -24.34 39.24 -8.38
CA GLY A 223 -22.91 39.56 -8.43
C GLY A 223 -21.99 38.37 -8.75
N LEU A 224 -22.56 37.20 -9.05
CA LEU A 224 -21.82 36.07 -9.62
C LEU A 224 -21.64 36.26 -11.12
N GLU A 225 -20.46 35.89 -11.62
CA GLU A 225 -20.12 35.88 -13.03
C GLU A 225 -19.73 34.48 -13.46
N VAL A 226 -20.56 33.88 -14.33
CA VAL A 226 -20.29 32.55 -14.88
C VAL A 226 -19.45 32.72 -16.15
N PHE A 227 -18.16 32.35 -16.06
CA PHE A 227 -17.28 32.26 -17.22
C PHE A 227 -17.31 30.84 -17.78
N ARG A 228 -17.82 30.70 -19.01
CA ARG A 228 -17.95 29.42 -19.71
C ARG A 228 -17.35 29.48 -21.11
N VAL A 229 -16.61 28.45 -21.45
CA VAL A 229 -16.20 28.12 -22.82
C VAL A 229 -16.70 26.72 -23.18
N SER A 230 -16.65 26.34 -24.45
CA SER A 230 -17.09 25.02 -24.93
C SER A 230 -16.18 23.86 -24.50
N SER A 231 -15.03 24.15 -23.87
CA SER A 231 -14.09 23.13 -23.41
C SER A 231 -14.71 22.25 -22.31
N PRO A 232 -14.51 20.92 -22.36
CA PRO A 232 -14.89 20.04 -21.27
C PRO A 232 -13.97 20.17 -20.04
N GLY A 233 -12.87 20.93 -20.12
CA GLY A 233 -11.91 21.09 -19.03
C GLY A 233 -12.47 21.82 -17.81
N ILE A 234 -12.24 21.28 -16.63
CA ILE A 234 -12.70 21.87 -15.36
C ILE A 234 -11.96 23.19 -15.07
N LEU A 235 -10.70 23.30 -15.48
CA LEU A 235 -9.87 24.50 -15.28
C LEU A 235 -10.10 25.56 -16.37
N ASP A 236 -10.85 25.23 -17.42
CA ASP A 236 -11.15 26.14 -18.54
C ASP A 236 -12.36 27.03 -18.28
N ASN A 237 -13.09 26.77 -17.20
CA ASN A 237 -14.33 27.43 -16.82
C ASN A 237 -14.27 27.87 -15.37
N ALA A 238 -15.00 28.91 -15.00
CA ALA A 238 -15.02 29.39 -13.62
C ALA A 238 -16.33 30.10 -13.28
N VAL A 239 -16.62 30.22 -11.98
CA VAL A 239 -17.51 31.25 -11.45
C VAL A 239 -16.66 32.24 -10.68
N GLY A 240 -16.90 33.52 -10.88
CA GLY A 240 -16.20 34.60 -10.20
C GLY A 240 -17.12 35.68 -9.67
N GLY A 241 -16.51 36.70 -9.08
CA GLY A 241 -17.20 37.91 -8.64
C GLY A 241 -16.35 39.15 -8.88
N GLN A 242 -17.03 40.27 -9.10
CA GLN A 242 -16.42 41.59 -9.30
C GLN A 242 -15.69 42.10 -8.04
N PRO A 243 -14.74 43.04 -8.18
CA PRO A 243 -14.05 43.66 -7.04
C PRO A 243 -15.02 44.17 -5.96
N GLY A 244 -14.80 43.76 -4.71
CA GLY A 244 -15.66 44.11 -3.58
C GLY A 244 -16.96 43.31 -3.47
N SER A 245 -17.24 42.39 -4.41
CA SER A 245 -18.34 41.43 -4.28
C SER A 245 -17.89 40.19 -3.49
N GLY A 246 -18.85 39.52 -2.84
CA GLY A 246 -18.61 38.28 -2.09
C GLY A 246 -19.56 37.18 -2.56
N GLY A 247 -19.03 35.97 -2.69
CA GLY A 247 -19.79 34.75 -2.96
C GLY A 247 -19.75 33.81 -1.78
N GLU A 248 -20.89 33.23 -1.42
CA GLU A 248 -20.97 32.18 -0.39
C GLU A 248 -21.65 30.96 -0.99
N PHE A 249 -20.95 29.83 -1.03
CA PHE A 249 -21.47 28.56 -1.50
C PHE A 249 -21.75 27.62 -0.31
N LEU A 250 -22.97 27.12 -0.23
CA LEU A 250 -23.50 26.33 0.89
C LEU A 250 -23.61 24.87 0.47
N VAL A 251 -23.28 23.95 1.38
CA VAL A 251 -23.50 22.51 1.25
C VAL A 251 -24.03 21.97 2.56
N ASP A 252 -25.21 21.36 2.53
CA ASP A 252 -25.82 20.66 3.65
C ASP A 252 -25.04 19.38 3.93
N VAL A 253 -24.68 19.19 5.19
CA VAL A 253 -23.84 18.08 5.64
C VAL A 253 -24.31 17.56 7.00
N HIS A 254 -23.97 16.30 7.27
CA HIS A 254 -24.07 15.77 8.62
C HIS A 254 -23.00 16.41 9.54
N PRO A 255 -23.30 16.66 10.82
CA PRO A 255 -22.30 17.08 11.79
C PRO A 255 -21.11 16.11 11.83
N GLY A 256 -19.91 16.65 11.84
CA GLY A 256 -18.69 15.88 11.65
C GLY A 256 -17.53 16.72 11.13
N VAL A 257 -16.39 16.07 10.92
CA VAL A 257 -15.21 16.68 10.32
C VAL A 257 -15.23 16.44 8.82
N TRP A 258 -14.95 17.50 8.08
CA TRP A 258 -14.98 17.53 6.62
C TRP A 258 -13.65 18.06 6.07
N LEU A 259 -13.21 17.48 4.95
CA LEU A 259 -12.06 17.93 4.17
C LEU A 259 -12.53 18.42 2.79
N LEU A 260 -12.27 19.68 2.50
CA LEU A 260 -12.63 20.34 1.26
C LEU A 260 -11.38 20.47 0.38
N THR A 261 -11.53 20.27 -0.93
CA THR A 261 -10.53 20.61 -1.95
C THR A 261 -11.12 21.62 -2.93
N LEU A 262 -10.58 22.84 -2.92
CA LEU A 262 -10.96 23.94 -3.80
C LEU A 262 -9.92 24.15 -4.89
N ARG A 263 -10.37 24.49 -6.10
CA ARG A 263 -9.50 24.97 -7.16
C ARG A 263 -9.90 26.40 -7.51
N LEU A 264 -9.08 27.35 -7.11
CA LEU A 264 -9.29 28.79 -7.28
C LEU A 264 -8.57 29.29 -8.52
N GLY A 265 -9.10 30.32 -9.18
CA GLY A 265 -8.50 30.91 -10.37
C GLY A 265 -9.53 31.35 -11.40
N HIS A 266 -9.01 31.90 -12.50
CA HIS A 266 -9.81 32.23 -13.67
C HIS A 266 -9.01 31.92 -14.93
N PRO A 267 -9.60 31.29 -15.96
CA PRO A 267 -8.86 30.79 -17.12
C PRO A 267 -8.25 31.89 -18.00
N SER A 268 -8.82 33.10 -18.00
CA SER A 268 -8.47 34.16 -18.96
C SER A 268 -8.28 35.56 -18.34
N GLN A 269 -8.44 35.70 -17.03
CA GLN A 269 -8.36 37.00 -16.33
C GLN A 269 -7.57 36.83 -15.04
N ALA A 270 -6.84 37.87 -14.63
CA ALA A 270 -6.24 37.89 -13.30
C ALA A 270 -7.34 38.12 -12.24
N VAL A 271 -7.20 37.48 -11.09
CA VAL A 271 -8.12 37.62 -9.95
C VAL A 271 -7.36 37.97 -8.68
N GLY A 272 -8.02 38.70 -7.79
CA GLY A 272 -7.54 39.06 -6.46
C GLY A 272 -7.06 40.51 -6.30
N PRO A 273 -6.63 40.89 -5.08
CA PRO A 273 -6.53 40.01 -3.90
C PRO A 273 -7.91 39.63 -3.32
N PHE A 274 -8.11 38.34 -3.03
CA PHE A 274 -9.30 37.82 -2.35
C PHE A 274 -8.93 36.71 -1.34
N ALA A 275 -9.73 36.55 -0.30
CA ALA A 275 -9.57 35.54 0.74
C ALA A 275 -10.66 34.46 0.63
N VAL A 276 -10.39 33.32 1.24
CA VAL A 276 -11.37 32.25 1.44
C VAL A 276 -11.74 32.21 2.92
N SER A 277 -13.02 32.05 3.23
CA SER A 277 -13.52 31.73 4.57
C SER A 277 -14.32 30.43 4.57
N LEU A 278 -14.38 29.77 5.71
CA LEU A 278 -15.21 28.59 5.93
C LEU A 278 -16.05 28.83 7.19
N ASN A 279 -17.37 28.79 7.03
CA ASN A 279 -18.35 29.11 8.07
C ASN A 279 -18.04 30.45 8.78
N GLY A 280 -17.67 31.45 7.97
CA GLY A 280 -17.31 32.80 8.44
C GLY A 280 -15.91 32.95 9.02
N THR A 281 -15.18 31.85 9.26
CA THR A 281 -13.79 31.91 9.73
C THR A 281 -12.86 32.10 8.53
N PRO A 282 -11.98 33.12 8.49
CA PRO A 282 -10.99 33.26 7.43
C PRO A 282 -10.04 32.07 7.42
N VAL A 283 -9.90 31.42 6.27
CA VAL A 283 -9.12 30.21 6.13
C VAL A 283 -7.90 30.39 5.23
N LEU A 284 -8.05 31.05 4.10
CA LEU A 284 -6.92 31.39 3.23
C LEU A 284 -6.63 32.88 3.34
N PRO A 285 -5.37 33.29 3.61
CA PRO A 285 -4.95 34.68 3.46
C PRO A 285 -5.24 35.21 2.06
N ALA A 286 -5.27 36.53 1.88
CA ALA A 286 -5.58 37.11 0.57
C ALA A 286 -4.60 36.64 -0.52
N VAL A 287 -5.13 36.13 -1.63
CA VAL A 287 -4.37 35.61 -2.78
C VAL A 287 -4.66 36.41 -4.04
N SER A 288 -3.64 36.60 -4.88
CA SER A 288 -3.74 37.14 -6.23
C SER A 288 -3.22 36.10 -7.21
N LEU A 289 -3.96 35.87 -8.29
CA LEU A 289 -3.68 34.84 -9.29
C LEU A 289 -3.70 35.47 -10.69
N SER A 290 -2.73 35.13 -11.52
CA SER A 290 -2.66 35.54 -12.92
C SER A 290 -3.71 34.83 -13.76
N ALA A 291 -3.96 35.32 -14.98
CA ALA A 291 -4.83 34.64 -15.94
C ALA A 291 -4.31 33.22 -16.24
N GLY A 292 -5.20 32.22 -16.11
CA GLY A 292 -4.88 30.81 -16.32
C GLY A 292 -4.04 30.18 -15.21
N GLU A 293 -3.82 30.89 -14.10
CA GLU A 293 -3.19 30.38 -12.90
C GLU A 293 -4.24 29.77 -11.97
N THR A 294 -4.05 28.50 -11.60
CA THR A 294 -4.92 27.82 -10.65
C THR A 294 -4.21 27.63 -9.32
N ARG A 295 -4.90 27.96 -8.22
CA ARG A 295 -4.50 27.65 -6.85
C ARG A 295 -5.37 26.52 -6.28
N GLU A 296 -4.77 25.36 -6.02
CA GLU A 296 -5.46 24.25 -5.32
C GLU A 296 -5.31 24.42 -3.82
N VAL A 297 -6.44 24.38 -3.10
CA VAL A 297 -6.52 24.59 -1.65
C VAL A 297 -7.21 23.44 -0.97
N SER A 298 -6.62 22.91 0.11
CA SER A 298 -7.29 21.96 1.00
C SER A 298 -7.60 22.57 2.33
N LEU A 299 -8.78 22.28 2.88
CA LEU A 299 -9.27 22.88 4.12
C LEU A 299 -9.98 21.82 4.94
N SER A 300 -9.77 21.79 6.26
CA SER A 300 -10.56 20.96 7.17
C SER A 300 -11.47 21.81 8.05
N HIS A 301 -12.67 21.31 8.35
CA HIS A 301 -13.62 21.97 9.26
C HIS A 301 -14.47 20.98 10.03
N TYR A 302 -14.73 21.29 11.30
CA TYR A 302 -15.63 20.52 12.14
C TYR A 302 -16.98 21.25 12.25
N VAL A 303 -17.98 20.72 11.54
CA VAL A 303 -19.38 21.14 11.67
C VAL A 303 -20.00 20.50 12.92
N ARG A 304 -20.43 21.32 13.88
CA ARG A 304 -20.95 20.85 15.19
C ARG A 304 -22.44 21.10 15.33
N ALA A 305 -23.18 20.12 15.84
CA ALA A 305 -24.61 20.30 16.11
C ALA A 305 -24.86 21.57 16.97
N PRO A 306 -25.90 22.38 16.66
CA PRO A 306 -26.97 22.12 15.69
C PRO A 306 -26.63 22.50 14.23
N GLU A 307 -25.41 22.98 13.94
CA GLU A 307 -24.98 23.31 12.57
C GLU A 307 -24.99 22.08 11.67
N ARG A 308 -25.39 22.28 10.40
CA ARG A 308 -25.50 21.23 9.37
C ARG A 308 -25.08 21.71 7.99
N GLN A 309 -24.23 22.73 7.92
CA GLN A 309 -23.81 23.33 6.65
C GLN A 309 -22.32 23.64 6.66
N LEU A 310 -21.71 23.45 5.49
CA LEU A 310 -20.45 24.07 5.11
C LEU A 310 -20.77 25.31 4.27
N VAL A 311 -20.16 26.44 4.61
CA VAL A 311 -20.30 27.73 3.91
C VAL A 311 -18.92 28.18 3.47
N VAL A 312 -18.62 27.99 2.19
CA VAL A 312 -17.39 28.49 1.56
C VAL A 312 -17.62 29.93 1.12
N GLY A 313 -16.94 30.87 1.77
CA GLY A 313 -16.95 32.28 1.41
C GLY A 313 -15.73 32.67 0.56
N LEU A 314 -15.96 33.44 -0.48
CA LEU A 314 -14.96 34.05 -1.36
C LEU A 314 -15.20 35.56 -1.35
N SER A 315 -14.24 36.34 -0.83
CA SER A 315 -14.42 37.79 -0.71
C SER A 315 -13.10 38.54 -0.64
N GLY A 316 -13.09 39.79 -1.08
CA GLY A 316 -11.92 40.66 -1.00
C GLY A 316 -12.11 41.95 -1.78
N PRO A 317 -11.12 42.86 -1.73
CA PRO A 317 -11.16 44.11 -2.49
C PRO A 317 -10.96 43.90 -4.00
N GLY A 318 -10.37 42.77 -4.43
CA GLY A 318 -10.26 42.37 -5.84
C GLY A 318 -11.34 41.38 -6.26
N SER A 319 -11.32 41.00 -7.55
CA SER A 319 -12.18 39.93 -8.07
C SER A 319 -11.75 38.57 -7.51
N TRP A 320 -12.63 37.57 -7.57
CA TRP A 320 -12.32 36.19 -7.17
C TRP A 320 -12.80 35.20 -8.23
N GLY A 321 -12.27 33.98 -8.20
CA GLY A 321 -12.65 32.92 -9.14
C GLY A 321 -12.46 31.53 -8.56
N VAL A 322 -13.39 30.63 -8.89
CA VAL A 322 -13.39 29.22 -8.48
C VAL A 322 -13.77 28.33 -9.67
N HIS A 323 -13.06 27.21 -9.81
CA HIS A 323 -13.26 26.19 -10.83
C HIS A 323 -14.06 24.99 -10.29
N SER A 324 -13.71 24.53 -9.08
CA SER A 324 -14.31 23.35 -8.48
C SER A 324 -14.22 23.33 -6.95
N LEU A 325 -15.13 22.58 -6.33
CA LEU A 325 -15.15 22.24 -4.91
C LEU A 325 -15.41 20.74 -4.75
N ILE A 326 -14.59 20.05 -3.96
CA ILE A 326 -14.78 18.64 -3.61
C ILE A 326 -14.89 18.54 -2.08
N VAL A 327 -15.88 17.81 -1.59
CA VAL A 327 -16.20 17.69 -0.16
C VAL A 327 -16.10 16.22 0.26
N HIS A 328 -15.16 15.92 1.16
CA HIS A 328 -14.98 14.58 1.73
C HIS A 328 -15.40 14.61 3.21
N PRO A 329 -16.29 13.71 3.67
CA PRO A 329 -16.39 13.45 5.09
C PRO A 329 -15.04 12.91 5.56
N VAL A 330 -14.65 13.19 6.79
CA VAL A 330 -13.51 12.49 7.42
C VAL A 330 -14.09 11.54 8.45
N ILE A 331 -14.99 12.07 9.28
CA ILE A 331 -15.70 11.33 10.32
C ILE A 331 -16.96 12.09 10.71
N TYR A 332 -18.03 11.38 11.10
CA TYR A 332 -19.22 12.01 11.68
C TYR A 332 -19.12 12.14 13.20
N ASP A 333 -19.85 13.09 13.79
CA ASP A 333 -19.79 13.40 15.22
C ASP A 333 -20.20 12.22 16.13
N ASN A 334 -21.13 11.39 15.67
CA ASN A 334 -21.56 10.16 16.33
C ASN A 334 -20.44 9.10 16.42
N GLN A 335 -19.44 9.20 15.54
CA GLN A 335 -18.26 8.33 15.49
C GLN A 335 -17.03 8.96 16.18
N ASP A 336 -17.11 10.22 16.63
CA ASP A 336 -15.95 10.94 17.15
C ASP A 336 -15.57 10.50 18.58
N PHE A 337 -14.77 9.45 18.69
CA PHE A 337 -14.16 8.99 19.94
C PHE A 337 -12.67 9.33 20.03
N ALA A 338 -12.18 10.16 19.12
CA ALA A 338 -10.75 10.44 18.93
C ALA A 338 -10.41 11.94 19.08
N LEU A 339 -11.37 12.85 18.87
CA LEU A 339 -11.17 14.29 18.97
C LEU A 339 -11.76 14.82 20.27
N ASP A 340 -13.09 14.76 20.45
CA ASP A 340 -13.75 15.40 21.60
C ASP A 340 -14.25 14.45 22.68
N ARG A 341 -14.80 13.28 22.31
CA ARG A 341 -15.51 12.43 23.29
C ARG A 341 -14.58 11.51 24.09
N GLY A 342 -13.44 11.13 23.49
CA GLY A 342 -12.57 10.07 24.02
C GLY A 342 -13.20 8.68 23.97
N LEU A 343 -12.40 7.64 24.30
CA LEU A 343 -12.89 6.26 24.34
C LEU A 343 -13.78 5.99 25.57
N TRP A 344 -13.41 6.56 26.72
CA TRP A 344 -14.06 6.39 28.00
C TRP A 344 -14.82 7.65 28.40
N VAL A 345 -16.04 7.49 28.93
CA VAL A 345 -16.85 8.58 29.49
C VAL A 345 -16.34 8.97 30.88
N ALA A 346 -15.92 8.02 31.71
CA ALA A 346 -15.35 8.32 33.02
C ALA A 346 -13.83 8.60 32.92
N PRO A 347 -13.37 9.83 33.20
CA PRO A 347 -11.95 10.15 33.18
C PRO A 347 -11.21 9.55 34.38
N GLY A 348 -9.89 9.36 34.24
CA GLY A 348 -8.98 9.04 35.36
C GLY A 348 -9.04 7.61 35.92
N LEU A 349 -9.85 6.72 35.33
CA LEU A 349 -9.88 5.30 35.69
C LEU A 349 -8.82 4.50 34.90
N PHE A 350 -8.47 3.32 35.42
CA PHE A 350 -7.54 2.36 34.82
C PHE A 350 -7.82 2.13 33.32
N ASP A 351 -6.76 1.99 32.51
CA ASP A 351 -6.87 1.58 31.12
C ASP A 351 -6.01 0.33 30.90
N PRO A 352 -6.63 -0.83 30.56
CA PRO A 352 -5.89 -2.07 30.34
C PRO A 352 -4.81 -1.98 29.27
N GLU A 353 -4.83 -0.98 28.38
CA GLU A 353 -3.78 -0.78 27.37
C GLU A 353 -2.40 -0.39 27.94
N VAL A 354 -2.31 0.01 29.22
CA VAL A 354 -1.10 0.64 29.80
C VAL A 354 -0.49 -0.20 30.92
N PRO A 355 0.68 -0.83 30.67
CA PRO A 355 1.83 -0.54 31.54
C PRO A 355 3.21 -0.66 30.84
N LEU A 356 3.99 0.40 30.99
CA LEU A 356 5.46 0.44 30.81
C LEU A 356 6.02 1.35 31.91
N ASP A 357 5.73 1.05 33.17
CA ASP A 357 6.29 1.76 34.31
C ASP A 357 7.76 1.41 34.54
N TRP A 358 8.17 0.18 34.22
CA TRP A 358 9.53 -0.31 34.45
C TRP A 358 10.61 0.33 33.58
N CYS A 359 10.29 0.81 32.38
CA CYS A 359 11.28 1.45 31.49
C CYS A 359 11.41 2.96 31.71
N GLY A 360 10.73 3.51 32.73
CA GLY A 360 10.82 4.93 33.12
C GLY A 360 10.20 5.91 32.12
N ALA A 361 9.46 5.42 31.13
CA ALA A 361 8.81 6.27 30.13
C ALA A 361 7.53 6.93 30.69
N PRO A 362 7.30 8.22 30.41
CA PRO A 362 6.12 8.93 30.92
C PRO A 362 4.81 8.29 30.44
N ALA A 363 3.72 8.52 31.18
CA ALA A 363 2.36 8.19 30.70
C ALA A 363 2.12 8.79 29.30
N PRO A 364 1.35 8.14 28.41
CA PRO A 364 0.97 8.77 27.16
C PRO A 364 0.23 10.03 27.56
N VAL A 365 0.68 11.17 27.08
CA VAL A 365 -0.06 12.41 27.25
C VAL A 365 -1.26 12.26 26.33
N PRO A 366 -2.51 12.27 26.84
CA PRO A 366 -3.67 12.30 25.96
C PRO A 366 -3.45 13.46 25.00
N PRO A 367 -3.68 13.29 23.70
CA PRO A 367 -3.55 14.40 22.79
C PRO A 367 -4.33 15.59 23.35
N SER A 368 -3.67 16.74 23.48
CA SER A 368 -4.37 17.96 23.87
C SER A 368 -5.54 18.15 22.92
N ALA A 369 -6.71 18.53 23.44
CA ALA A 369 -7.83 18.97 22.61
C ALA A 369 -7.27 19.89 21.53
N LEU A 370 -7.47 19.52 20.27
CA LEU A 370 -6.91 20.25 19.13
C LEU A 370 -7.22 21.73 19.30
N ALA A 371 -6.20 22.56 19.47
CA ALA A 371 -6.30 23.99 19.23
C ALA A 371 -6.43 24.15 17.70
N TRP A 372 -7.63 23.88 17.18
CA TRP A 372 -7.95 23.60 15.78
C TRP A 372 -7.23 24.55 14.81
N PRO A 373 -6.10 24.14 14.21
CA PRO A 373 -5.43 24.93 13.21
C PRO A 373 -5.83 24.43 11.84
N LEU A 374 -6.01 25.39 10.96
CA LEU A 374 -6.48 25.19 9.63
C LEU A 374 -5.32 24.80 8.70
N ALA A 375 -5.29 23.55 8.25
CA ALA A 375 -4.30 23.11 7.29
C ALA A 375 -4.73 23.52 5.87
N VAL A 376 -3.97 24.47 5.29
CA VAL A 376 -4.14 25.04 3.94
C VAL A 376 -2.90 24.69 3.12
N THR A 377 -3.04 23.80 2.14
CA THR A 377 -2.09 23.76 1.00
C THR A 377 -2.51 24.79 -0.01
N ALA A 378 -1.59 25.41 -0.75
CA ALA A 378 -1.93 26.37 -1.79
C ALA A 378 -0.93 26.29 -2.94
N GLY A 379 -1.24 25.53 -4.00
CA GLY A 379 -0.32 25.39 -5.14
C GLY A 379 -0.72 26.21 -6.36
N THR A 380 0.11 27.14 -6.82
CA THR A 380 -0.13 28.04 -7.97
C THR A 380 0.60 27.65 -9.25
N TRP A 381 -0.13 27.46 -10.36
CA TRP A 381 0.49 27.12 -11.65
C TRP A 381 -0.27 27.67 -12.85
N SER A 382 0.46 28.20 -13.84
CA SER A 382 -0.09 28.71 -15.11
C SER A 382 -0.10 27.64 -16.21
N ARG A 383 -1.21 27.54 -16.95
CA ARG A 383 -1.33 26.76 -18.20
C ARG A 383 -0.38 27.34 -19.27
N ARG A 384 0.66 26.60 -19.67
CA ARG A 384 1.35 26.85 -20.96
C ARG A 384 1.07 25.67 -21.90
N PRO A 385 0.34 25.85 -23.01
CA PRO A 385 0.28 24.86 -24.07
C PRO A 385 1.35 25.10 -25.15
N ALA A 386 1.69 23.99 -25.82
CA ALA A 386 2.44 23.82 -27.07
C ALA A 386 3.98 23.86 -27.01
N GLY A 387 4.59 22.67 -27.17
CA GLY A 387 5.95 22.52 -27.71
C GLY A 387 7.02 21.91 -26.80
N ALA A 388 6.68 21.40 -25.61
CA ALA A 388 7.66 20.63 -24.85
C ALA A 388 7.89 19.29 -25.57
N GLU A 389 8.96 19.21 -26.37
CA GLU A 389 9.47 17.95 -26.86
C GLU A 389 9.63 17.00 -25.67
N VAL A 390 9.02 15.82 -25.76
CA VAL A 390 9.33 14.72 -24.85
C VAL A 390 10.77 14.32 -25.12
N ARG A 391 11.69 14.91 -24.37
CA ARG A 391 13.09 14.48 -24.40
C ARG A 391 13.16 13.15 -23.67
N SER A 392 13.43 12.09 -24.42
CA SER A 392 13.82 10.79 -23.89
C SER A 392 15.19 10.91 -23.19
N ALA A 393 15.20 11.38 -21.95
CA ALA A 393 16.22 11.05 -20.96
C ALA A 393 15.96 11.80 -19.65
N VAL A 394 15.64 11.07 -18.59
CA VAL A 394 16.08 11.48 -17.25
C VAL A 394 17.60 11.51 -17.30
N ARG A 395 18.20 12.71 -17.21
CA ARG A 395 19.60 12.96 -17.59
C ARG A 395 20.65 12.57 -16.55
N SER A 396 20.29 12.07 -15.37
CA SER A 396 21.25 11.63 -14.36
C SER A 396 21.18 10.11 -14.16
N GLN A 397 22.34 9.47 -14.14
CA GLN A 397 22.42 8.11 -13.60
C GLN A 397 21.94 8.17 -12.14
N PRO A 398 20.97 7.33 -11.75
CA PRO A 398 20.46 7.34 -10.39
C PRO A 398 21.58 6.98 -9.41
N GLU A 399 21.67 7.73 -8.31
CA GLU A 399 22.64 7.48 -7.25
C GLU A 399 22.39 6.11 -6.60
N VAL A 400 23.46 5.37 -6.34
CA VAL A 400 23.46 4.13 -5.55
C VAL A 400 24.28 4.37 -4.30
N MET A 401 23.68 4.15 -3.14
CA MET A 401 24.31 4.35 -1.84
C MET A 401 24.13 3.08 -1.01
N LEU A 402 24.93 2.07 -1.33
CA LEU A 402 24.99 0.80 -0.59
C LEU A 402 26.26 0.76 0.26
N PRO A 403 26.24 0.06 1.42
CA PRO A 403 27.45 -0.10 2.21
C PRO A 403 28.40 -1.07 1.50
N ALA A 404 29.70 -0.89 1.72
CA ALA A 404 30.67 -1.89 1.30
C ALA A 404 30.45 -3.20 2.08
N ASP A 405 30.76 -4.34 1.47
CA ASP A 405 30.84 -5.61 2.20
C ASP A 405 31.91 -5.51 3.30
N SER A 406 31.53 -5.82 4.54
CA SER A 406 32.37 -5.68 5.73
C SER A 406 32.06 -6.81 6.72
N GLU A 407 33.01 -7.11 7.61
CA GLU A 407 32.78 -8.10 8.67
C GLU A 407 31.64 -7.70 9.61
N ALA A 408 31.48 -6.41 9.88
CA ALA A 408 30.42 -5.93 10.74
C ALA A 408 29.02 -6.10 10.13
N LEU A 409 28.91 -6.10 8.80
CA LEU A 409 27.67 -6.34 8.06
C LEU A 409 27.51 -7.80 7.60
N ALA A 410 28.47 -8.67 7.90
CA ALA A 410 28.49 -10.07 7.46
C ALA A 410 27.31 -10.88 8.00
N TRP A 411 26.80 -10.51 9.18
CA TRP A 411 25.69 -11.20 9.84
C TRP A 411 24.44 -11.28 8.95
N ARG A 412 24.22 -10.32 8.05
CA ARG A 412 23.06 -10.30 7.15
C ARG A 412 23.03 -11.49 6.19
N TYR A 413 24.19 -12.04 5.85
CA TYR A 413 24.31 -13.24 5.00
C TYR A 413 24.14 -14.55 5.79
N ASP A 414 24.18 -14.52 7.12
CA ASP A 414 23.93 -15.67 8.01
C ASP A 414 22.71 -15.40 8.91
N ALA A 415 21.86 -14.44 8.54
CA ALA A 415 20.73 -14.03 9.36
C ALA A 415 19.71 -15.18 9.49
N ARG A 416 19.46 -15.58 10.73
CA ARG A 416 18.46 -16.57 11.13
C ARG A 416 17.42 -15.83 11.95
N MET A 417 16.38 -15.38 11.25
CA MET A 417 15.44 -14.38 11.75
C MET A 417 14.20 -15.03 12.35
N GLY A 418 13.77 -14.52 13.50
CA GLY A 418 12.48 -14.85 14.10
C GLY A 418 11.81 -13.65 14.75
N ASP A 419 10.51 -13.78 15.00
CA ASP A 419 9.70 -12.72 15.58
C ASP A 419 9.78 -12.72 17.11
N LEU A 420 10.02 -11.55 17.70
CA LEU A 420 10.00 -11.38 19.16
C LEU A 420 8.58 -11.61 19.71
N THR A 421 7.59 -10.98 19.09
CA THR A 421 6.18 -10.95 19.49
C THR A 421 5.28 -11.26 18.30
N GLY A 422 3.98 -10.94 18.37
CA GLY A 422 3.11 -11.00 17.19
C GLY A 422 3.59 -10.12 16.02
N GLY A 423 2.99 -10.30 14.84
CA GLY A 423 3.28 -9.50 13.65
C GLY A 423 2.79 -8.04 13.75
N CYS A 424 2.67 -7.35 12.62
CA CYS A 424 2.37 -5.91 12.52
C CYS A 424 1.16 -5.40 13.35
N GLY A 425 0.18 -6.27 13.58
CA GLY A 425 -1.04 -5.94 14.32
C GLY A 425 -0.97 -6.09 15.84
N CYS A 426 0.20 -6.31 16.44
CA CYS A 426 0.33 -6.36 17.91
C CYS A 426 0.63 -4.97 18.51
N LEU A 427 0.50 -4.84 19.83
CA LEU A 427 0.72 -3.59 20.56
C LEU A 427 2.19 -3.27 20.88
N LEU A 428 3.13 -4.02 20.29
CA LEU A 428 4.58 -3.93 20.51
C LEU A 428 5.03 -4.40 21.91
N TYR A 429 4.45 -3.86 22.99
CA TYR A 429 4.82 -4.10 24.40
C TYR A 429 4.01 -5.22 25.06
N GLU A 430 3.66 -6.24 24.29
CA GLU A 430 3.05 -7.49 24.78
C GLU A 430 3.91 -8.11 25.89
N LEU A 431 5.24 -8.13 25.70
CA LEU A 431 6.22 -8.53 26.70
C LEU A 431 6.54 -7.34 27.61
N TYR A 432 5.81 -7.23 28.71
CA TYR A 432 5.79 -6.02 29.52
C TYR A 432 6.84 -5.95 30.65
N SER A 433 7.86 -6.82 30.65
CA SER A 433 8.95 -6.75 31.63
C SER A 433 10.28 -7.28 31.05
N PRO A 434 11.44 -6.86 31.59
CA PRO A 434 12.75 -7.38 31.17
C PRO A 434 12.84 -8.91 31.26
N GLU A 435 12.21 -9.53 32.25
CA GLU A 435 12.23 -10.98 32.45
C GLU A 435 11.47 -11.70 31.34
N LEU A 436 10.32 -11.18 30.92
CA LEU A 436 9.53 -11.76 29.83
C LEU A 436 10.23 -11.58 28.47
N ILE A 437 10.83 -10.42 28.24
CA ILE A 437 11.64 -10.15 27.05
C ILE A 437 12.84 -11.11 27.03
N GLY A 438 13.59 -11.18 28.13
CA GLY A 438 14.77 -12.03 28.27
C GLY A 438 14.46 -13.50 28.02
N ARG A 439 13.39 -14.02 28.65
CA ARG A 439 12.91 -15.40 28.43
C ARG A 439 12.64 -15.66 26.95
N ARG A 440 11.92 -14.76 26.28
CA ARG A 440 11.60 -14.93 24.85
C ARG A 440 12.86 -14.90 23.98
N LEU A 441 13.79 -14.01 24.26
CA LEU A 441 15.07 -13.97 23.55
C LEU A 441 15.88 -15.25 23.76
N ASP A 442 15.88 -15.80 24.98
CA ASP A 442 16.54 -17.08 25.29
C ASP A 442 15.91 -18.25 24.52
N GLU A 443 14.58 -18.28 24.37
CA GLU A 443 13.88 -19.25 23.51
C GLU A 443 14.30 -19.13 22.03
N LEU A 444 14.40 -17.90 21.50
CA LEU A 444 14.81 -17.67 20.11
C LEU A 444 16.26 -18.12 19.88
N VAL A 445 17.16 -17.81 20.81
CA VAL A 445 18.57 -18.28 20.77
C VAL A 445 18.63 -19.80 20.82
N ALA A 446 17.87 -20.44 21.71
CA ALA A 446 17.78 -21.89 21.80
C ALA A 446 17.23 -22.53 20.50
N GLY A 447 16.36 -21.83 19.78
CA GLY A 447 15.86 -22.21 18.45
C GLY A 447 16.86 -21.98 17.29
N GLY A 448 18.08 -21.52 17.58
CA GLY A 448 19.14 -21.30 16.60
C GLY A 448 19.11 -19.94 15.91
N MET A 449 18.27 -19.00 16.36
CA MET A 449 18.16 -17.67 15.77
C MET A 449 19.30 -16.76 16.23
N ASN A 450 19.74 -15.86 15.34
CA ASN A 450 20.76 -14.85 15.63
C ASN A 450 20.28 -13.41 15.34
N THR A 451 19.07 -13.26 14.82
CA THR A 451 18.46 -11.98 14.46
C THR A 451 16.99 -12.01 14.88
N VAL A 452 16.51 -10.92 15.47
CA VAL A 452 15.12 -10.79 15.91
C VAL A 452 14.42 -9.63 15.19
N LEU A 453 13.22 -9.92 14.71
CA LEU A 453 12.29 -8.93 14.17
C LEU A 453 11.39 -8.46 15.31
N VAL A 454 11.39 -7.16 15.52
CA VAL A 454 10.51 -6.51 16.49
C VAL A 454 9.43 -5.81 15.69
N SER A 455 8.18 -6.20 15.92
CA SER A 455 7.00 -5.67 15.22
C SER A 455 5.96 -5.21 16.24
N GLY A 456 5.03 -4.38 15.80
CA GLY A 456 3.91 -3.90 16.59
C GLY A 456 3.75 -2.40 16.51
N LEU A 457 2.51 -1.93 16.68
CA LEU A 457 2.12 -0.54 16.42
C LEU A 457 2.58 -0.07 15.04
N HIS A 458 2.52 -0.96 14.04
CA HIS A 458 3.21 -0.82 12.76
C HIS A 458 2.99 0.52 12.04
N MET A 459 1.82 1.13 12.22
CA MET A 459 1.44 2.43 11.64
C MET A 459 1.80 3.59 12.58
N HIS A 460 3.04 4.08 12.58
CA HIS A 460 3.56 4.95 13.65
C HIS A 460 2.89 6.32 13.75
N HIS A 461 2.44 6.89 12.64
CA HIS A 461 1.70 8.17 12.67
C HIS A 461 0.42 8.06 13.52
N CYS A 462 -0.08 6.85 13.73
CA CYS A 462 -1.22 6.58 14.57
C CYS A 462 -0.93 6.53 16.07
N PHE A 463 0.34 6.49 16.48
CA PHE A 463 0.74 6.23 17.86
C PHE A 463 1.84 7.20 18.32
N LEU A 464 1.83 8.43 17.81
CA LEU A 464 2.84 9.44 18.12
C LEU A 464 2.81 9.86 19.60
N ASP A 465 1.64 9.81 20.24
CA ASP A 465 1.46 9.99 21.70
C ASP A 465 2.27 8.97 22.52
N ARG A 466 2.63 7.83 21.91
CA ARG A 466 3.35 6.72 22.53
C ARG A 466 4.79 6.64 22.07
N TRP A 467 5.24 7.52 21.18
CA TRP A 467 6.57 7.42 20.59
C TRP A 467 7.71 7.34 21.63
N PRO A 468 7.74 8.14 22.71
CA PRO A 468 8.77 8.01 23.74
C PRO A 468 8.81 6.62 24.40
N ARG A 469 7.65 5.97 24.55
CA ARG A 469 7.53 4.61 25.11
C ARG A 469 7.99 3.56 24.12
N ILE A 470 7.63 3.71 22.84
CA ILE A 470 8.12 2.85 21.76
C ILE A 470 9.64 2.87 21.75
N VAL A 471 10.26 4.06 21.76
CA VAL A 471 11.73 4.22 21.81
C VAL A 471 12.32 3.53 23.05
N ALA A 472 11.75 3.75 24.25
CA ALA A 472 12.24 3.13 25.48
C ALA A 472 12.14 1.59 25.45
N TYR A 473 11.03 1.05 24.93
CA TYR A 473 10.83 -0.39 24.78
C TYR A 473 11.83 -1.00 23.80
N ILE A 474 11.96 -0.40 22.60
CA ILE A 474 12.90 -0.87 21.58
C ILE A 474 14.34 -0.81 22.09
N ARG A 475 14.73 0.22 22.85
CA ARG A 475 16.04 0.28 23.51
C ARG A 475 16.24 -0.91 24.44
N ALA A 476 15.29 -1.17 25.34
CA ALA A 476 15.43 -2.26 26.31
C ALA A 476 15.49 -3.65 25.64
N VAL A 477 14.67 -3.87 24.60
CA VAL A 477 14.75 -5.08 23.76
C VAL A 477 16.13 -5.19 23.11
N THR A 478 16.65 -4.10 22.56
CA THR A 478 17.94 -4.07 21.87
C THR A 478 19.09 -4.40 22.80
N GLU A 479 19.13 -3.79 23.99
CA GLU A 479 20.16 -4.07 25.01
C GLU A 479 20.12 -5.55 25.45
N LEU A 480 18.92 -6.10 25.72
CA LEU A 480 18.76 -7.49 26.13
C LEU A 480 19.09 -8.49 25.00
N ALA A 481 18.81 -8.14 23.75
CA ALA A 481 19.11 -8.94 22.57
C ALA A 481 20.61 -8.93 22.27
N HIS A 482 21.26 -7.76 22.29
CA HIS A 482 22.70 -7.61 22.09
C HIS A 482 23.51 -8.35 23.16
N ALA A 483 23.06 -8.35 24.42
CA ALA A 483 23.66 -9.14 25.50
C ALA A 483 23.66 -10.65 25.23
N ARG A 484 22.80 -11.12 24.31
CA ARG A 484 22.69 -12.52 23.87
C ARG A 484 23.30 -12.76 22.48
N GLY A 485 23.96 -11.76 21.90
CA GLY A 485 24.55 -11.84 20.56
C GLY A 485 23.53 -11.80 19.41
N LEU A 486 22.29 -11.40 19.67
CA LEU A 486 21.27 -11.23 18.64
C LEU A 486 21.39 -9.86 17.95
N LYS A 487 21.02 -9.79 16.68
CA LYS A 487 20.79 -8.55 15.93
C LYS A 487 19.33 -8.14 15.97
N VAL A 488 19.02 -6.85 15.97
CA VAL A 488 17.64 -6.34 16.09
C VAL A 488 17.25 -5.53 14.87
N ILE A 489 16.16 -5.96 14.21
CA ILE A 489 15.51 -5.22 13.13
C ILE A 489 14.13 -4.78 13.59
N TYR A 490 13.85 -3.48 13.53
CA TYR A 490 12.53 -2.95 13.87
C TYR A 490 11.66 -2.75 12.62
N HIS A 491 10.42 -3.23 12.66
CA HIS A 491 9.52 -3.30 11.52
C HIS A 491 8.30 -2.37 11.66
N HIS A 492 8.17 -1.41 10.74
CA HIS A 492 7.07 -0.42 10.74
C HIS A 492 6.89 0.27 9.38
N ASP A 493 5.85 1.10 9.26
CA ASP A 493 5.49 1.81 8.03
C ASP A 493 6.26 3.14 7.80
N VAL A 494 6.13 3.70 6.59
CA VAL A 494 6.66 5.02 6.22
C VAL A 494 5.57 6.10 6.22
N PRO A 495 4.67 6.21 5.20
CA PRO A 495 3.74 7.34 5.09
C PRO A 495 2.29 7.03 5.50
N VAL A 496 1.99 5.84 6.00
CA VAL A 496 0.61 5.44 6.22
C VAL A 496 0.08 6.17 7.44
N VAL A 497 -1.01 6.89 7.21
CA VAL A 497 -1.79 7.54 8.26
C VAL A 497 -3.16 6.87 8.28
N LEU A 498 -3.50 6.24 9.41
CA LEU A 498 -4.80 5.62 9.60
C LEU A 498 -5.65 6.43 10.58
N TYR A 499 -6.86 5.93 10.76
CA TYR A 499 -7.92 6.47 11.60
C TYR A 499 -7.78 6.17 13.10
N ASN A 500 -6.74 5.49 13.56
CA ASN A 500 -6.60 5.07 14.96
C ASN A 500 -5.56 5.91 15.73
N GLY A 501 -5.66 5.85 17.06
CA GLY A 501 -4.81 6.62 17.99
C GLY A 501 -4.74 8.11 17.64
N THR A 502 -3.53 8.67 17.55
CA THR A 502 -3.29 10.07 17.13
C THR A 502 -3.32 10.28 15.62
N GLY A 503 -3.51 9.23 14.81
CA GLY A 503 -3.37 9.28 13.36
C GLY A 503 -4.36 10.25 12.71
N LEU A 504 -5.60 10.24 13.18
CA LEU A 504 -6.63 11.17 12.72
C LEU A 504 -6.26 12.63 13.04
N GLN A 505 -5.79 12.92 14.26
CA GLN A 505 -5.37 14.26 14.64
C GLN A 505 -4.16 14.74 13.82
N HIS A 506 -3.19 13.85 13.60
CA HIS A 506 -2.02 14.13 12.80
C HIS A 506 -2.40 14.39 11.33
N LEU A 507 -3.34 13.61 10.78
CA LEU A 507 -3.92 13.83 9.46
C LEU A 507 -4.57 15.20 9.35
N LEU A 508 -5.40 15.58 10.32
CA LEU A 508 -6.17 16.82 10.27
C LEU A 508 -5.29 18.08 10.38
N THR A 509 -4.10 17.96 10.97
CA THR A 509 -3.11 19.04 11.08
C THR A 509 -2.11 19.08 9.93
N HIS A 510 -2.10 18.05 9.08
CA HIS A 510 -1.18 17.89 7.95
C HIS A 510 -1.92 17.44 6.68
N THR A 511 -3.11 18.02 6.43
CA THR A 511 -3.90 17.67 5.23
C THR A 511 -3.19 18.03 3.93
N ASP A 512 -2.20 18.92 4.01
CA ASP A 512 -1.30 19.31 2.93
C ASP A 512 -0.26 18.24 2.57
N TRP A 513 -0.01 17.31 3.47
CA TRP A 513 0.92 16.21 3.21
C TRP A 513 0.26 15.07 2.46
N LEU A 514 -1.08 14.99 2.42
CA LEU A 514 -1.80 13.88 1.79
C LEU A 514 -1.44 13.72 0.32
N ALA A 515 -1.28 12.48 -0.13
CA ALA A 515 -1.11 12.19 -1.54
C ALA A 515 -2.39 12.51 -2.31
N ARG A 516 -2.26 12.95 -3.57
CA ARG A 516 -3.38 13.49 -4.39
C ARG A 516 -3.42 12.89 -5.77
N ASP A 517 -4.62 12.73 -6.32
CA ASP A 517 -4.77 12.25 -7.69
C ASP A 517 -4.36 13.34 -8.72
N VAL A 518 -3.83 12.93 -9.87
CA VAL A 518 -3.28 13.82 -10.90
C VAL A 518 -4.35 14.60 -11.67
N ARG A 519 -5.62 14.19 -11.63
CA ARG A 519 -6.71 14.77 -12.43
C ARG A 519 -7.47 15.84 -11.66
N PHE A 520 -7.99 15.49 -10.49
CA PHE A 520 -8.92 16.29 -9.70
C PHE A 520 -8.32 16.80 -8.38
N GLY A 521 -7.14 16.31 -8.00
CA GLY A 521 -6.47 16.72 -6.76
C GLY A 521 -7.12 16.15 -5.51
N ARG A 522 -7.95 15.10 -5.66
CA ARG A 522 -8.60 14.42 -4.54
C ARG A 522 -7.53 13.76 -3.68
N PRO A 523 -7.58 13.97 -2.35
CA PRO A 523 -6.64 13.35 -1.46
C PRO A 523 -6.96 11.86 -1.27
N THR A 524 -5.96 11.09 -0.88
CA THR A 524 -6.18 9.85 -0.12
C THR A 524 -6.03 10.15 1.36
N LEU A 525 -7.05 9.81 2.16
CA LEU A 525 -7.00 9.94 3.62
C LEU A 525 -6.14 8.85 4.30
N ARG A 526 -5.44 8.01 3.52
CA ARG A 526 -4.68 6.87 4.04
C ARG A 526 -3.16 7.05 4.01
N SER A 527 -2.63 7.98 3.22
CA SER A 527 -1.17 8.07 3.02
C SER A 527 -0.70 9.48 2.71
N TYR A 528 0.43 9.83 3.31
CA TYR A 528 1.18 11.04 2.97
C TYR A 528 2.01 10.87 1.70
N CYS A 529 2.25 11.98 1.02
CA CYS A 529 3.16 12.06 -0.09
C CYS A 529 4.61 12.00 0.41
N ILE A 530 5.32 10.91 0.09
CA ILE A 530 6.75 10.76 0.44
C ILE A 530 7.68 11.79 -0.23
N MET A 531 7.16 12.62 -1.16
CA MET A 531 7.88 13.74 -1.78
C MET A 531 7.58 15.09 -1.12
N ASN A 532 6.59 15.17 -0.22
CA ASN A 532 6.33 16.39 0.52
C ASN A 532 7.52 16.66 1.47
N PRO A 533 8.15 17.86 1.40
CA PRO A 533 9.34 18.17 2.18
C PRO A 533 9.09 18.21 3.68
N GLY A 534 7.90 18.64 4.12
CA GLY A 534 7.50 18.67 5.53
C GLY A 534 7.40 17.25 6.10
N PHE A 535 6.63 16.39 5.43
CA PHE A 535 6.53 14.98 5.79
C PHE A 535 7.90 14.29 5.81
N ARG A 536 8.71 14.48 4.75
CA ARG A 536 10.05 13.87 4.68
C ARG A 536 10.91 14.29 5.85
N ALA A 537 10.98 15.59 6.17
CA ALA A 537 11.81 16.09 7.26
C ALA A 537 11.40 15.47 8.60
N GLU A 538 10.10 15.43 8.90
CA GLU A 538 9.60 14.84 10.14
C GLU A 538 9.89 13.33 10.22
N TYR A 539 9.56 12.58 9.16
CA TYR A 539 9.78 11.14 9.12
C TYR A 539 11.26 10.79 9.31
N MET A 540 12.15 11.45 8.55
CA MET A 540 13.59 11.21 8.61
C MET A 540 14.14 11.51 10.01
N ALA A 541 13.77 12.64 10.62
CA ALA A 541 14.21 12.98 11.96
C ALA A 541 13.79 11.92 13.00
N ARG A 542 12.56 11.40 12.85
CA ARG A 542 12.01 10.38 13.73
C ARG A 542 12.75 9.04 13.63
N ILE A 543 12.97 8.53 12.42
CA ILE A 543 13.65 7.23 12.22
C ILE A 543 15.15 7.28 12.55
N VAL A 544 15.82 8.38 12.22
CA VAL A 544 17.23 8.61 12.59
C VAL A 544 17.38 8.73 14.11
N GLY A 545 16.46 9.46 14.75
CA GLY A 545 16.38 9.53 16.21
C GLY A 545 16.19 8.16 16.86
N LEU A 546 15.25 7.35 16.34
CA LEU A 546 15.05 5.99 16.83
C LEU A 546 16.31 5.13 16.72
N ALA A 547 16.97 5.12 15.55
CA ALA A 547 18.18 4.34 15.34
C ALA A 547 19.29 4.74 16.33
N ARG A 548 19.53 6.05 16.47
CA ARG A 548 20.51 6.60 17.42
C ARG A 548 20.16 6.28 18.87
N ASP A 549 18.89 6.43 19.24
CA ASP A 549 18.46 6.38 20.63
C ASP A 549 18.16 4.95 21.09
N THR A 550 18.19 3.94 20.23
CA THR A 550 17.92 2.55 20.61
C THR A 550 19.07 1.59 20.28
N GLY A 551 19.93 1.95 19.33
CA GLY A 551 21.03 1.10 18.90
C GLY A 551 20.60 -0.09 18.03
N ILE A 552 19.37 -0.10 17.50
CA ILE A 552 18.91 -1.16 16.60
C ILE A 552 19.85 -1.29 15.38
N ASP A 553 20.04 -2.53 14.94
CA ASP A 553 20.95 -2.85 13.83
C ASP A 553 20.33 -2.58 12.46
N GLY A 554 19.00 -2.49 12.38
CA GLY A 554 18.31 -2.20 11.13
C GLY A 554 16.84 -1.88 11.28
N GLY A 555 16.25 -1.48 10.16
CA GLY A 555 14.83 -1.18 10.02
C GLY A 555 14.24 -1.87 8.80
N MET A 556 13.12 -2.56 8.99
CA MET A 556 12.25 -2.99 7.91
C MET A 556 11.14 -1.96 7.76
N LEU A 557 11.19 -1.21 6.67
CA LEU A 557 10.38 -0.02 6.50
C LEU A 557 9.38 -0.23 5.36
N ASP A 558 8.12 -0.37 5.73
CA ASP A 558 7.01 -0.62 4.82
C ASP A 558 6.51 0.66 4.17
N GLU A 559 5.80 0.50 3.06
CA GLU A 559 5.03 1.59 2.44
C GLU A 559 5.72 2.88 2.01
N GLY A 560 7.07 2.95 1.97
CA GLY A 560 7.78 4.05 1.31
C GLY A 560 7.57 4.07 -0.21
N ASN A 561 6.38 4.47 -0.64
CA ASN A 561 5.85 4.34 -2.00
C ASN A 561 4.73 5.38 -2.29
N VAL A 562 4.10 5.27 -3.47
CA VAL A 562 3.09 6.21 -4.00
C VAL A 562 1.80 5.46 -4.37
N ALA A 563 0.65 5.92 -3.86
CA ALA A 563 -0.61 5.17 -3.91
C ALA A 563 -1.38 5.20 -5.25
N GLY A 564 -1.16 4.24 -6.15
CA GLY A 564 -1.88 4.13 -7.44
C GLY A 564 -1.16 4.82 -8.59
N ASP A 565 -1.56 4.58 -9.84
CA ASP A 565 -0.88 5.11 -11.03
C ASP A 565 -1.21 6.58 -11.31
N ASP A 566 -2.41 6.99 -10.92
CA ASP A 566 -2.90 8.37 -10.94
C ASP A 566 -2.46 9.21 -9.73
N PHE A 567 -1.52 8.73 -8.91
CA PHE A 567 -0.92 9.47 -7.79
C PHE A 567 0.61 9.55 -7.91
N CYS A 568 1.31 10.40 -7.17
CA CYS A 568 0.79 11.54 -6.44
C CYS A 568 0.98 12.77 -7.32
N GLY A 569 -0.11 13.42 -7.71
CA GLY A 569 -0.14 14.66 -8.48
C GLY A 569 -0.12 15.93 -7.64
N CYS A 570 0.35 15.87 -6.38
CA CYS A 570 0.51 17.06 -5.54
C CYS A 570 1.54 18.04 -6.14
N GLU A 571 1.61 19.26 -5.62
CA GLU A 571 2.50 20.27 -6.14
C GLU A 571 3.98 19.90 -6.04
N HIS A 572 4.40 19.23 -4.96
CA HIS A 572 5.79 18.83 -4.76
C HIS A 572 6.21 17.79 -5.79
N CYS A 573 5.37 16.78 -6.05
CA CYS A 573 5.65 15.79 -7.10
C CYS A 573 5.70 16.43 -8.48
N ARG A 574 4.80 17.37 -8.79
CA ARG A 574 4.80 18.08 -10.08
C ARG A 574 6.04 18.94 -10.25
N ALA A 575 6.42 19.71 -9.23
CA ALA A 575 7.62 20.53 -9.25
C ALA A 575 8.88 19.67 -9.38
N ALA A 576 8.98 18.56 -8.64
CA ALA A 576 10.09 17.63 -8.73
C ALA A 576 10.17 16.94 -10.10
N PHE A 577 9.03 16.48 -10.65
CA PHE A 577 8.99 15.90 -12.00
C PHE A 577 9.44 16.91 -13.06
N THR A 578 8.95 18.15 -13.01
CA THR A 578 9.39 19.20 -13.94
C THR A 578 10.85 19.56 -13.75
N GLY A 579 11.34 19.64 -12.51
CA GLY A 579 12.76 19.88 -12.24
C GLY A 579 13.67 18.77 -12.78
N ASP A 580 13.27 17.51 -12.60
CA ASP A 580 14.06 16.34 -12.98
C ASP A 580 14.04 16.04 -14.48
N THR A 581 12.91 16.30 -15.15
CA THR A 581 12.67 15.86 -16.53
C THR A 581 12.55 17.00 -17.53
N GLY A 582 12.26 18.22 -17.07
CA GLY A 582 11.84 19.34 -17.93
C GLY A 582 10.43 19.22 -18.49
N LEU A 583 9.70 18.13 -18.20
CA LEU A 583 8.34 17.89 -18.66
C LEU A 583 7.32 18.46 -17.66
N VAL A 584 6.19 18.93 -18.16
CA VAL A 584 5.10 19.47 -17.32
C VAL A 584 3.91 18.52 -17.39
N LEU A 585 3.56 17.92 -16.25
CA LEU A 585 2.36 17.08 -16.16
C LEU A 585 1.11 17.97 -16.27
N PRO A 586 0.11 17.64 -17.10
CA PRO A 586 -1.15 18.38 -17.18
C PRO A 586 -1.86 18.43 -15.82
N ARG A 587 -2.72 19.43 -15.59
CA ARG A 587 -3.56 19.53 -14.38
C ARG A 587 -5.05 19.34 -14.64
N ASP A 588 -5.48 19.48 -15.89
CA ASP A 588 -6.88 19.29 -16.25
C ASP A 588 -7.15 17.81 -16.52
N HIS A 589 -8.26 17.30 -15.98
CA HIS A 589 -8.70 15.92 -16.13
C HIS A 589 -8.90 15.46 -17.58
N THR A 590 -9.09 16.40 -18.52
CA THR A 590 -9.28 16.13 -19.95
C THR A 590 -8.00 15.74 -20.69
N ALA A 591 -6.84 15.82 -20.04
CA ALA A 591 -5.58 15.45 -20.67
C ALA A 591 -5.56 13.95 -21.06
N THR A 592 -5.40 13.69 -22.36
CA THR A 592 -5.42 12.33 -22.93
C THR A 592 -4.28 11.45 -22.46
N ALA A 593 -3.16 12.05 -22.05
CA ALA A 593 -2.01 11.31 -21.54
C ALA A 593 -2.32 10.48 -20.28
N PHE A 594 -3.27 10.90 -19.45
CA PHE A 594 -3.50 10.24 -18.16
C PHE A 594 -4.05 8.81 -18.30
N GLY A 595 -3.21 7.83 -17.97
CA GLY A 595 -3.55 6.41 -18.05
C GLY A 595 -3.19 5.77 -19.39
N ASP A 596 -2.77 6.55 -20.38
CA ASP A 596 -2.37 6.04 -21.69
C ASP A 596 -0.95 5.46 -21.65
N THR A 597 -0.83 4.13 -21.72
CA THR A 597 0.45 3.43 -21.67
C THR A 597 1.29 3.56 -22.94
N ASP A 598 0.75 4.20 -23.98
CA ASP A 598 1.47 4.53 -25.22
C ASP A 598 1.86 6.01 -25.29
N ASP A 599 1.32 6.87 -24.42
CA ASP A 599 1.68 8.29 -24.36
C ASP A 599 3.07 8.47 -23.71
N PRO A 600 4.05 9.07 -24.41
CA PRO A 600 5.41 9.24 -23.87
C PRO A 600 5.47 10.06 -22.58
N LEU A 601 4.56 11.01 -22.36
CA LEU A 601 4.50 11.80 -21.12
C LEU A 601 4.05 10.94 -19.94
N TRP A 602 3.07 10.06 -20.14
CA TRP A 602 2.62 9.15 -19.11
C TRP A 602 3.69 8.11 -18.78
N ILE A 603 4.34 7.54 -19.81
CA ILE A 603 5.47 6.63 -19.62
C ILE A 603 6.58 7.29 -18.80
N ALA A 604 6.94 8.53 -19.14
CA ALA A 604 7.93 9.31 -18.41
C ALA A 604 7.52 9.56 -16.95
N TRP A 605 6.25 9.90 -16.70
CA TRP A 605 5.71 10.10 -15.36
C TRP A 605 5.80 8.83 -14.50
N ILE A 606 5.35 7.68 -15.02
CA ILE A 606 5.38 6.40 -14.30
C ILE A 606 6.83 6.00 -13.96
N ASN A 607 7.75 6.11 -14.92
CA ASN A 607 9.17 5.79 -14.69
C ASN A 607 9.83 6.77 -13.71
N TRP A 608 9.48 8.06 -13.76
CA TRP A 608 9.99 9.05 -12.80
C TRP A 608 9.53 8.74 -11.38
N ARG A 609 8.25 8.38 -11.16
CA ARG A 609 7.75 8.01 -9.82
C ARG A 609 8.56 6.87 -9.21
N ARG A 610 8.80 5.81 -9.99
CA ARG A 610 9.64 4.66 -9.60
C ARG A 610 11.04 5.09 -9.16
N ARG A 611 11.70 5.92 -9.97
CA ARG A 611 13.02 6.49 -9.64
C ARG A 611 12.95 7.32 -8.35
N ALA A 612 11.97 8.20 -8.24
CA ALA A 612 11.85 9.12 -7.11
C ALA A 612 11.64 8.37 -5.79
N VAL A 613 10.91 7.24 -5.78
CA VAL A 613 10.86 6.33 -4.63
C VAL A 613 12.24 5.78 -4.27
N GLY A 614 13.02 5.32 -5.25
CA GLY A 614 14.42 4.91 -5.00
C GLY A 614 15.28 6.04 -4.42
N ASP A 615 15.09 7.27 -4.89
CA ASP A 615 15.80 8.46 -4.37
C ASP A 615 15.40 8.78 -2.92
N PHE A 616 14.16 8.49 -2.51
CA PHE A 616 13.75 8.56 -1.11
C PHE A 616 14.55 7.58 -0.25
N TRP A 617 14.73 6.33 -0.68
CA TRP A 617 15.53 5.33 0.05
C TRP A 617 17.01 5.70 0.14
N VAL A 618 17.60 6.22 -0.94
CA VAL A 618 18.97 6.73 -0.94
C VAL A 618 19.14 7.90 0.05
N ALA A 619 18.19 8.84 0.05
CA ALA A 619 18.21 9.95 1.01
C ALA A 619 18.10 9.44 2.46
N LEU A 620 17.19 8.50 2.74
CA LEU A 620 17.06 7.90 4.05
C LEU A 620 18.35 7.17 4.48
N ARG A 621 19.01 6.47 3.57
CA ARG A 621 20.31 5.82 3.83
C ARG A 621 21.38 6.82 4.20
N ARG A 622 21.44 7.97 3.52
CA ARG A 622 22.39 9.03 3.84
C ARG A 622 22.21 9.55 5.27
N GLU A 623 20.98 9.80 5.68
CA GLU A 623 20.67 10.28 7.03
C GLU A 623 20.97 9.22 8.10
N LEU A 624 20.62 7.95 7.84
CA LEU A 624 20.91 6.86 8.78
C LEU A 624 22.41 6.56 8.91
N ASN A 625 23.17 6.65 7.82
CA ASN A 625 24.62 6.47 7.86
C ASN A 625 25.33 7.52 8.73
N ALA A 626 24.73 8.71 8.92
CA ALA A 626 25.28 9.75 9.78
C ALA A 626 25.25 9.36 11.28
N VAL A 627 24.36 8.45 11.68
CA VAL A 627 24.27 7.94 13.06
C VAL A 627 24.79 6.52 13.21
N ASN A 628 24.58 5.67 12.21
CA ASN A 628 25.08 4.30 12.17
C ASN A 628 25.37 3.89 10.71
N PRO A 629 26.64 3.90 10.26
CA PRO A 629 27.00 3.50 8.89
C PRO A 629 26.76 2.01 8.59
N GLU A 630 26.56 1.20 9.64
CA GLU A 630 26.27 -0.23 9.57
C GLU A 630 24.76 -0.52 9.72
N PHE A 631 23.92 0.51 9.72
CA PHE A 631 22.47 0.34 9.79
C PHE A 631 21.96 -0.40 8.55
N CYS A 632 21.26 -1.49 8.79
CA CYS A 632 20.66 -2.33 7.76
C CYS A 632 19.26 -1.83 7.38
N GLN A 633 19.06 -1.49 6.11
CA GLN A 633 17.76 -1.13 5.53
C GLN A 633 17.15 -2.33 4.81
N MET A 634 16.13 -2.90 5.45
CA MET A 634 15.43 -4.08 4.95
C MET A 634 14.20 -3.69 4.14
N LYS A 635 14.04 -4.30 2.96
CA LYS A 635 12.89 -4.05 2.07
C LYS A 635 12.46 -5.33 1.35
N TYR A 636 11.19 -5.39 0.94
CA TYR A 636 10.67 -6.55 0.23
C TYR A 636 9.61 -6.19 -0.79
N THR A 637 9.23 -7.21 -1.56
CA THR A 637 7.95 -7.24 -2.27
C THR A 637 7.22 -8.50 -1.86
N THR A 638 5.90 -8.51 -1.97
CA THR A 638 5.13 -9.76 -1.96
C THR A 638 5.61 -10.70 -3.08
N HIS A 639 5.25 -11.98 -2.96
CA HIS A 639 5.79 -13.06 -3.79
C HIS A 639 5.73 -12.75 -5.30
N THR A 640 4.54 -12.44 -5.83
CA THR A 640 4.31 -12.11 -7.25
C THR A 640 4.47 -10.63 -7.58
N GLY A 641 4.67 -9.77 -6.57
CA GLY A 641 4.82 -8.33 -6.76
C GLY A 641 6.03 -7.97 -7.63
N PHE A 642 7.10 -8.77 -7.57
CA PHE A 642 8.32 -8.50 -8.35
C PHE A 642 8.21 -8.81 -9.84
N SER A 643 7.38 -9.79 -10.20
CA SER A 643 7.23 -10.30 -11.57
C SER A 643 6.08 -9.66 -12.34
N THR A 644 5.36 -8.73 -11.71
CA THR A 644 4.24 -8.03 -12.32
C THR A 644 4.54 -6.54 -12.34
N ASN A 645 3.95 -5.80 -13.28
CA ASN A 645 4.02 -4.35 -13.29
C ASN A 645 3.13 -3.70 -12.22
N TRP A 646 2.44 -4.49 -11.40
CA TRP A 646 1.57 -3.99 -10.33
C TRP A 646 2.34 -3.12 -9.33
N ALA A 647 3.59 -3.47 -8.99
CA ALA A 647 4.40 -2.65 -8.08
C ALA A 647 4.61 -1.22 -8.61
N ILE A 648 5.00 -1.07 -9.88
CA ILE A 648 5.23 0.27 -10.47
C ILE A 648 3.93 1.03 -10.74
N ARG A 649 2.82 0.32 -10.99
CA ARG A 649 1.51 0.93 -11.26
C ARG A 649 0.85 1.34 -9.94
N ALA A 650 0.63 0.40 -9.03
CA ALA A 650 -0.12 0.58 -7.79
C ALA A 650 0.69 1.22 -6.64
N PHE A 651 2.02 1.15 -6.66
CA PHE A 651 2.89 1.71 -5.61
C PHE A 651 3.90 2.72 -6.14
N GLY A 652 3.99 2.93 -7.46
CA GLY A 652 5.05 3.78 -8.02
C GLY A 652 6.45 3.37 -7.57
N ALA A 653 6.66 2.09 -7.24
CA ALA A 653 7.88 1.57 -6.63
C ALA A 653 8.32 0.26 -7.28
N ASP A 654 9.62 -0.03 -7.24
CA ASP A 654 10.20 -1.30 -7.67
C ASP A 654 11.37 -1.66 -6.77
N LEU A 655 11.56 -2.96 -6.53
CA LEU A 655 12.64 -3.43 -5.67
C LEU A 655 14.01 -3.15 -6.27
N ILE A 656 14.14 -3.14 -7.60
CA ILE A 656 15.38 -2.77 -8.30
C ILE A 656 15.80 -1.33 -7.96
N ASP A 657 14.85 -0.39 -7.94
CA ASP A 657 15.12 1.01 -7.59
C ASP A 657 15.28 1.21 -6.07
N CYS A 658 14.52 0.49 -5.24
CA CYS A 658 14.69 0.53 -3.77
C CYS A 658 16.08 0.00 -3.35
N ALA A 659 16.61 -0.99 -4.07
CA ALA A 659 17.92 -1.59 -3.83
C ALA A 659 19.09 -0.60 -3.97
N ARG A 660 18.84 0.63 -4.45
CA ARG A 660 19.86 1.69 -4.48
C ARG A 660 20.21 2.21 -3.09
N GLY A 661 19.31 2.10 -2.10
CA GLY A 661 19.56 2.47 -0.70
C GLY A 661 19.33 1.34 0.30
N CYS A 662 18.46 0.39 -0.04
CA CYS A 662 18.14 -0.77 0.79
C CYS A 662 19.09 -1.94 0.53
N ASP A 663 19.75 -2.42 1.58
CA ASP A 663 20.84 -3.38 1.51
C ASP A 663 20.47 -4.78 2.02
N PHE A 664 19.23 -5.02 2.45
CA PHE A 664 18.77 -6.36 2.82
C PHE A 664 17.38 -6.65 2.25
N LEU A 665 17.37 -7.24 1.06
CA LEU A 665 16.17 -7.37 0.24
C LEU A 665 15.53 -8.75 0.41
N GLY A 666 14.21 -8.86 0.25
CA GLY A 666 13.58 -10.17 0.32
C GLY A 666 12.17 -10.26 -0.24
N THR A 667 11.53 -11.37 0.09
CA THR A 667 10.14 -11.66 -0.26
C THR A 667 9.60 -12.80 0.61
N GLU A 668 8.32 -13.09 0.43
CA GLU A 668 7.56 -14.06 1.20
C GLU A 668 7.45 -15.40 0.48
N ILE A 669 7.44 -16.49 1.24
CA ILE A 669 7.11 -17.86 0.84
C ILE A 669 5.80 -18.20 1.54
N MET A 670 4.69 -17.89 0.86
CA MET A 670 3.35 -18.14 1.39
C MET A 670 2.95 -19.59 1.15
N SER A 671 2.46 -20.27 2.18
CA SER A 671 2.03 -21.67 2.11
C SER A 671 1.04 -21.94 0.99
N ARG A 672 0.03 -21.07 0.84
CA ARG A 672 -0.95 -21.16 -0.26
C ARG A 672 -0.31 -21.20 -1.66
N ASN A 673 0.79 -20.47 -1.90
CA ASN A 673 1.44 -20.42 -3.21
C ASN A 673 2.26 -21.68 -3.48
N VAL A 674 2.85 -22.28 -2.45
CA VAL A 674 3.59 -23.53 -2.57
C VAL A 674 2.64 -24.70 -2.82
N TYR A 675 1.49 -24.73 -2.15
CA TYR A 675 0.42 -25.72 -2.42
C TYR A 675 -0.13 -25.60 -3.85
N ASP A 676 -0.21 -24.38 -4.38
CA ASP A 676 -0.59 -24.15 -5.78
C ASP A 676 0.51 -24.61 -6.75
N SER A 677 1.75 -24.12 -6.57
CA SER A 677 2.91 -24.56 -7.37
C SER A 677 4.26 -24.22 -6.71
N ALA A 678 4.85 -25.20 -6.04
CA ALA A 678 6.22 -25.12 -5.50
C ALA A 678 7.28 -24.80 -6.58
N ARG A 679 7.05 -25.22 -7.82
CA ARG A 679 7.95 -24.99 -8.97
C ARG A 679 8.02 -23.51 -9.34
N ALA A 680 6.86 -22.85 -9.41
CA ALA A 680 6.79 -21.42 -9.64
C ALA A 680 7.47 -20.65 -8.51
N VAL A 681 7.19 -21.02 -7.25
CA VAL A 681 7.82 -20.41 -6.07
C VAL A 681 9.34 -20.49 -6.14
N PHE A 682 9.91 -21.65 -6.50
CA PHE A 682 11.35 -21.81 -6.62
C PHE A 682 11.95 -20.93 -7.73
N ALA A 683 11.32 -20.86 -8.90
CA ALA A 683 11.74 -19.96 -9.98
C ALA A 683 11.66 -18.49 -9.56
N PHE A 684 10.63 -18.08 -8.81
CA PHE A 684 10.54 -16.74 -8.23
C PHE A 684 11.68 -16.44 -7.26
N ARG A 685 12.08 -17.42 -6.43
CA ARG A 685 13.23 -17.24 -5.53
C ARG A 685 14.52 -17.00 -6.32
N LYS A 686 14.73 -17.68 -7.45
CA LYS A 686 15.87 -17.40 -8.36
C LYS A 686 15.86 -15.97 -8.89
N LEU A 687 14.69 -15.42 -9.26
CA LEU A 687 14.59 -14.01 -9.68
C LEU A 687 15.10 -13.04 -8.60
N LYS A 688 14.88 -13.36 -7.32
CA LYS A 688 15.36 -12.53 -6.20
C LYS A 688 16.85 -12.64 -5.98
N SER A 689 17.44 -13.81 -6.22
CA SER A 689 18.89 -13.95 -6.17
C SER A 689 19.57 -13.05 -7.19
N ALA A 690 19.01 -12.87 -8.39
CA ALA A 690 19.53 -11.94 -9.39
C ALA A 690 19.77 -10.51 -8.84
N LEU A 691 18.88 -10.00 -7.97
CA LEU A 691 19.08 -8.72 -7.28
C LEU A 691 20.29 -8.75 -6.34
N GLY A 692 20.42 -9.81 -5.55
CA GLY A 692 21.54 -10.00 -4.63
C GLY A 692 22.87 -10.14 -5.38
N ASP A 693 22.86 -10.84 -6.51
CA ASP A 693 24.01 -10.99 -7.40
C ASP A 693 24.43 -9.67 -8.03
N HIS A 694 23.48 -8.89 -8.56
CA HIS A 694 23.76 -7.60 -9.20
C HIS A 694 24.32 -6.56 -8.21
N TYR A 695 23.67 -6.40 -7.04
CA TYR A 695 24.05 -5.39 -6.06
C TYR A 695 25.07 -5.88 -5.02
N GLY A 696 25.41 -7.17 -5.03
CA GLY A 696 26.27 -7.79 -4.02
C GLY A 696 25.63 -7.84 -2.62
N LEU A 697 24.31 -8.06 -2.53
CA LEU A 697 23.53 -7.98 -1.29
C LEU A 697 22.99 -9.36 -0.84
N PRO A 698 22.75 -9.55 0.47
CA PRO A 698 22.02 -10.71 0.97
C PRO A 698 20.53 -10.62 0.57
N ILE A 699 19.94 -11.78 0.33
CA ILE A 699 18.51 -11.93 0.06
C ILE A 699 17.87 -12.79 1.16
N TRP A 700 16.72 -12.36 1.69
CA TRP A 700 15.97 -13.14 2.68
C TRP A 700 14.64 -13.68 2.17
N GLY A 701 14.12 -14.72 2.82
CA GLY A 701 12.80 -15.27 2.57
C GLY A 701 12.00 -15.56 3.84
N LEU A 702 10.83 -14.93 3.97
CA LEU A 702 9.88 -15.20 5.07
C LEU A 702 9.04 -16.44 4.77
N VAL A 703 9.16 -17.47 5.59
CA VAL A 703 8.42 -18.73 5.45
C VAL A 703 7.16 -18.71 6.32
N TYR A 704 5.99 -18.63 5.69
CA TYR A 704 4.70 -18.75 6.37
C TYR A 704 4.33 -20.22 6.59
N HIS A 705 4.99 -20.87 7.55
CA HIS A 705 4.82 -22.30 7.81
C HIS A 705 3.53 -22.71 8.49
N VAL A 706 2.71 -21.76 8.98
CA VAL A 706 1.39 -22.02 9.58
C VAL A 706 1.39 -23.14 10.64
N GLY A 707 2.49 -23.29 11.36
CA GLY A 707 2.69 -24.36 12.37
C GLY A 707 3.06 -25.74 11.81
N ASP A 708 3.27 -25.89 10.50
CA ASP A 708 3.64 -27.15 9.85
C ASP A 708 5.18 -27.29 9.73
N PRO A 709 5.80 -28.29 10.38
CA PRO A 709 7.26 -28.51 10.35
C PRO A 709 7.79 -28.93 8.96
N VAL A 710 6.98 -29.66 8.19
CA VAL A 710 7.34 -30.05 6.81
C VAL A 710 7.40 -28.81 5.93
N PHE A 711 6.44 -27.90 6.11
CA PHE A 711 6.47 -26.64 5.38
C PHE A 711 7.66 -25.77 5.77
N ALA A 712 7.97 -25.67 7.06
CA ALA A 712 9.15 -24.93 7.53
C ALA A 712 10.42 -25.45 6.85
N TYR A 713 10.59 -26.77 6.78
CA TYR A 713 11.70 -27.41 6.07
C TYR A 713 11.73 -27.07 4.57
N VAL A 714 10.60 -27.19 3.87
CA VAL A 714 10.51 -26.88 2.43
C VAL A 714 10.88 -25.42 2.16
N GLY A 715 10.32 -24.48 2.92
CA GLY A 715 10.60 -23.05 2.77
C GLY A 715 12.07 -22.70 3.04
N TRP A 716 12.64 -23.27 4.11
CA TRP A 716 14.07 -23.15 4.41
C TRP A 716 14.94 -23.70 3.28
N ALA A 717 14.65 -24.92 2.80
CA ALA A 717 15.42 -25.55 1.73
C ALA A 717 15.38 -24.71 0.44
N MET A 718 14.20 -24.15 0.10
CA MET A 718 14.06 -23.22 -1.04
C MET A 718 14.95 -21.98 -0.90
N ASN A 719 15.05 -21.39 0.28
CA ASN A 719 15.95 -20.26 0.52
C ASN A 719 17.42 -20.69 0.37
N GLN A 720 17.83 -21.78 1.04
CA GLN A 720 19.21 -22.25 1.01
C GLN A 720 19.68 -22.63 -0.40
N MET A 721 18.86 -23.33 -1.18
CA MET A 721 19.17 -23.71 -2.57
C MET A 721 19.32 -22.49 -3.50
N ASN A 722 18.81 -21.33 -3.11
CA ASN A 722 18.91 -20.09 -3.86
C ASN A 722 19.93 -19.09 -3.28
N ARG A 723 20.74 -19.50 -2.28
CA ARG A 723 21.71 -18.63 -1.58
C ARG A 723 21.02 -17.47 -0.84
N GLN A 724 20.01 -17.79 -0.04
CA GLN A 724 19.16 -16.81 0.65
C GLN A 724 19.02 -17.18 2.13
N THR A 725 18.90 -16.16 2.97
CA THR A 725 18.68 -16.30 4.41
C THR A 725 17.20 -16.51 4.73
N THR A 726 16.91 -17.00 5.92
CA THR A 726 15.54 -17.42 6.28
C THR A 726 15.00 -16.63 7.47
N TRP A 727 13.78 -16.15 7.29
CA TRP A 727 12.92 -15.66 8.38
C TRP A 727 11.76 -16.63 8.57
N MET A 728 11.56 -17.11 9.78
CA MET A 728 10.36 -17.87 10.14
C MET A 728 10.07 -17.76 11.65
N SER A 729 8.82 -17.91 12.03
CA SER A 729 8.44 -17.97 13.44
C SER A 729 8.79 -19.35 14.03
N THR A 730 8.85 -19.44 15.37
CA THR A 730 9.06 -20.72 16.07
C THR A 730 7.80 -21.58 16.03
N ILE A 731 7.94 -22.90 15.83
CA ILE A 731 6.85 -23.87 16.01
C ILE A 731 6.95 -24.48 17.40
N ASP A 732 5.82 -24.54 18.10
CA ASP A 732 5.78 -25.12 19.44
C ASP A 732 6.08 -26.63 19.41
N GLY A 733 6.94 -27.09 20.32
CA GLY A 733 7.39 -28.49 20.40
C GLY A 733 8.38 -28.94 19.31
N GLU A 734 8.72 -28.09 18.34
CA GLU A 734 9.64 -28.43 17.26
C GLU A 734 11.06 -27.93 17.50
N ASP A 735 12.04 -28.76 17.10
CA ASP A 735 13.45 -28.37 17.09
C ASP A 735 13.77 -27.55 15.84
N MET A 736 13.68 -26.22 15.98
CA MET A 736 13.98 -25.28 14.90
C MET A 736 15.46 -25.30 14.48
N THR A 737 16.38 -25.78 15.33
CA THR A 737 17.83 -25.80 15.05
C THR A 737 18.18 -26.75 13.90
N ARG A 738 17.35 -27.77 13.67
CA ARG A 738 17.49 -28.73 12.56
C ARG A 738 17.59 -28.06 11.19
N TYR A 739 17.02 -26.87 11.05
CA TYR A 739 17.03 -26.11 9.80
C TYR A 739 17.87 -24.85 9.95
N LEU A 740 17.57 -24.02 10.96
CA LEU A 740 18.17 -22.69 11.08
C LEU A 740 19.66 -22.78 11.36
N ASP A 741 20.11 -23.62 12.30
CA ASP A 741 21.54 -23.77 12.62
C ASP A 741 22.18 -25.02 12.01
N TRP A 742 21.64 -25.49 10.88
CA TRP A 742 22.20 -26.66 10.20
C TRP A 742 23.65 -26.40 9.75
N PRO A 743 24.62 -27.28 10.08
CA PRO A 743 26.03 -27.06 9.71
C PRO A 743 26.31 -27.08 8.21
N GLY A 744 25.47 -27.74 7.42
CA GLY A 744 25.62 -27.87 5.96
C GLY A 744 25.05 -26.70 5.15
N ARG A 745 24.62 -25.62 5.82
CA ARG A 745 24.01 -24.45 5.17
C ARG A 745 24.95 -23.79 4.16
N VAL A 746 24.35 -23.19 3.14
CA VAL A 746 25.08 -22.45 2.11
C VAL A 746 25.64 -21.17 2.73
N ASP A 747 26.96 -20.94 2.57
CA ASP A 747 27.58 -19.65 2.86
C ASP A 747 27.06 -18.62 1.86
N CYS A 748 26.04 -17.85 2.25
CA CYS A 748 25.37 -16.94 1.33
C CYS A 748 26.26 -15.74 0.93
N ARG A 749 27.32 -15.46 1.69
CA ARG A 749 28.27 -14.39 1.39
C ARG A 749 29.26 -14.81 0.31
N ARG A 750 29.76 -16.06 0.38
CA ARG A 750 30.88 -16.53 -0.46
C ARG A 750 30.49 -17.48 -1.58
N ALA A 751 29.39 -18.23 -1.46
CA ALA A 751 28.96 -19.14 -2.51
C ALA A 751 28.76 -18.39 -3.84
N ARG A 752 29.11 -19.02 -4.96
CA ARG A 752 28.95 -18.46 -6.32
C ARG A 752 28.37 -19.53 -7.24
N SER A 753 27.53 -19.10 -8.18
CA SER A 753 26.97 -19.99 -9.19
C SER A 753 28.05 -20.41 -10.21
N VAL A 754 27.95 -21.66 -10.64
CA VAL A 754 28.75 -22.27 -11.72
C VAL A 754 27.90 -22.52 -12.97
N ALA A 755 26.74 -21.87 -13.07
CA ALA A 755 25.84 -22.01 -14.19
C ALA A 755 26.46 -21.50 -15.50
N ASP A 756 26.24 -22.24 -16.58
CA ASP A 756 26.63 -21.86 -17.95
C ASP A 756 25.50 -21.11 -18.69
N ILE A 757 24.30 -21.03 -18.10
CA ILE A 757 23.10 -20.45 -18.71
C ILE A 757 22.63 -19.26 -17.89
N ALA A 758 22.37 -18.15 -18.56
CA ALA A 758 21.68 -16.99 -18.00
C ALA A 758 20.31 -16.81 -18.65
N VAL A 759 19.28 -16.60 -17.84
CA VAL A 759 17.94 -16.21 -18.28
C VAL A 759 17.73 -14.74 -17.91
N LEU A 760 17.41 -13.90 -18.88
CA LEU A 760 17.13 -12.49 -18.62
C LEU A 760 15.74 -12.34 -17.99
N PHE A 761 15.69 -11.76 -16.79
CA PHE A 761 14.48 -11.13 -16.27
C PHE A 761 14.57 -9.62 -16.49
N SER A 762 13.83 -9.15 -17.49
CA SER A 762 13.76 -7.75 -17.90
C SER A 762 12.60 -7.05 -17.18
N ALA A 763 12.94 -6.16 -16.25
CA ALA A 763 11.98 -5.25 -15.64
C ALA A 763 11.36 -4.30 -16.67
N GLN A 764 12.13 -3.89 -17.69
CA GLN A 764 11.61 -3.10 -18.81
C GLN A 764 10.47 -3.83 -19.54
N SER A 765 10.66 -5.13 -19.80
CA SER A 765 9.64 -5.98 -20.43
C SER A 765 8.49 -6.30 -19.47
N ARG A 766 8.77 -6.55 -18.18
CA ARG A 766 7.72 -6.67 -17.16
C ARG A 766 6.79 -5.45 -17.16
N ASP A 767 7.37 -4.25 -17.24
CA ASP A 767 6.68 -2.98 -17.07
C ASP A 767 5.92 -2.52 -18.33
N TRP A 768 6.50 -2.77 -19.51
CA TRP A 768 6.08 -2.18 -20.77
C TRP A 768 5.88 -3.16 -21.94
N ALA A 769 5.98 -4.49 -21.72
CA ALA A 769 5.75 -5.46 -22.79
C ALA A 769 4.36 -5.33 -23.43
N LYS A 770 4.32 -5.66 -24.72
CA LYS A 770 3.11 -5.74 -25.55
C LYS A 770 3.05 -7.12 -26.19
N MET A 771 1.86 -7.61 -26.48
CA MET A 771 1.57 -8.91 -27.14
C MET A 771 1.78 -10.15 -26.27
N PHE A 772 3.00 -10.46 -25.83
CA PHE A 772 3.32 -11.70 -25.09
C PHE A 772 3.84 -11.39 -23.69
N GLY A 773 3.51 -12.26 -22.72
CA GLY A 773 3.81 -12.06 -21.31
C GLY A 773 5.22 -12.49 -20.93
N HIS A 774 6.11 -11.53 -20.68
CA HIS A 774 7.51 -11.78 -20.31
C HIS A 774 7.68 -12.66 -19.05
N ALA A 775 6.95 -12.35 -17.97
CA ALA A 775 7.13 -13.04 -16.69
C ALA A 775 6.78 -14.53 -16.74
N ALA A 776 5.72 -14.89 -17.46
CA ALA A 776 5.31 -16.29 -17.61
C ALA A 776 6.40 -17.12 -18.31
N ASP A 777 7.01 -16.56 -19.36
CA ASP A 777 8.06 -17.22 -20.12
C ASP A 777 9.34 -17.41 -19.31
N VAL A 778 9.82 -16.37 -18.62
CA VAL A 778 11.03 -16.48 -17.77
C VAL A 778 10.85 -17.54 -16.69
N LEU A 779 9.69 -17.53 -16.01
CA LEU A 779 9.39 -18.51 -14.96
C LEU A 779 9.22 -19.92 -15.53
N GLY A 780 8.61 -20.07 -16.71
CA GLY A 780 8.47 -21.34 -17.39
C GLY A 780 9.82 -21.92 -17.79
N VAL A 781 10.69 -21.12 -18.39
CA VAL A 781 12.08 -21.51 -18.73
C VAL A 781 12.83 -21.93 -17.48
N SER A 782 12.77 -21.13 -16.40
CA SER A 782 13.45 -21.46 -15.15
C SER A 782 12.93 -22.77 -14.52
N GLN A 783 11.62 -23.03 -14.60
CA GLN A 783 11.02 -24.28 -14.15
C GLN A 783 11.53 -25.48 -14.97
N VAL A 784 11.49 -25.39 -16.29
CA VAL A 784 11.95 -26.47 -17.18
C VAL A 784 13.43 -26.78 -16.95
N LEU A 785 14.28 -25.74 -16.86
CA LEU A 785 15.71 -25.95 -16.60
C LEU A 785 15.96 -26.54 -15.21
N THR A 786 15.20 -26.12 -14.20
CA THR A 786 15.29 -26.68 -12.84
C THR A 786 14.90 -28.17 -12.84
N GLU A 787 13.77 -28.53 -13.46
CA GLU A 787 13.29 -29.92 -13.57
C GLU A 787 14.27 -30.81 -14.35
N ALA A 788 14.93 -30.25 -15.38
CA ALA A 788 15.97 -30.94 -16.14
C ALA A 788 17.33 -31.00 -15.42
N HIS A 789 17.43 -30.47 -14.20
CA HIS A 789 18.68 -30.35 -13.42
C HIS A 789 19.78 -29.58 -14.17
N VAL A 790 19.38 -28.62 -15.01
CA VAL A 790 20.29 -27.73 -15.74
C VAL A 790 20.48 -26.45 -14.93
N LEU A 791 21.70 -26.25 -14.46
CA LEU A 791 22.07 -25.06 -13.70
C LEU A 791 21.94 -23.81 -14.56
N HIS A 792 21.19 -22.84 -14.06
CA HIS A 792 20.99 -21.55 -14.69
C HIS A 792 20.88 -20.46 -13.63
N ASP A 793 21.36 -19.29 -14.02
CA ASP A 793 21.17 -18.04 -13.30
C ASP A 793 20.07 -17.22 -13.96
N VAL A 794 19.48 -16.33 -13.17
CA VAL A 794 18.67 -15.24 -13.68
C VAL A 794 19.51 -13.98 -13.58
N ILE A 795 19.52 -13.16 -14.63
CA ILE A 795 20.21 -11.87 -14.67
C ILE A 795 19.22 -10.73 -14.94
N LEU A 796 19.59 -9.51 -14.60
CA LEU A 796 18.78 -8.30 -14.74
C LEU A 796 19.13 -7.50 -16.01
N ASP A 797 18.29 -6.51 -16.33
CA ASP A 797 18.52 -5.58 -17.45
C ASP A 797 19.91 -4.92 -17.41
N GLN A 798 20.38 -4.54 -16.22
CA GLN A 798 21.66 -3.87 -16.01
C GLN A 798 22.87 -4.81 -16.24
N ASP A 799 22.68 -6.11 -16.04
CA ASP A 799 23.74 -7.11 -16.16
C ASP A 799 24.13 -7.36 -17.62
N LEU A 800 23.19 -7.15 -18.56
CA LEU A 800 23.45 -7.33 -20.01
C LEU A 800 24.61 -6.47 -20.53
N VAL A 801 24.82 -5.29 -19.93
CA VAL A 801 25.89 -4.38 -20.37
C VAL A 801 27.22 -4.62 -19.65
N ASP A 802 27.26 -5.51 -18.65
CA ASP A 802 28.51 -5.98 -18.06
C ASP A 802 29.05 -7.14 -18.90
N LYS A 803 30.00 -6.80 -19.78
CA LYS A 803 30.67 -7.77 -20.65
C LYS A 803 31.40 -8.86 -19.87
N GLY A 804 31.98 -8.54 -18.71
CA GLY A 804 32.73 -9.49 -17.89
C GLY A 804 31.80 -10.54 -17.28
N LEU A 805 30.63 -10.12 -16.82
CA LEU A 805 29.58 -11.00 -16.34
C LEU A 805 28.98 -11.82 -17.48
N LEU A 806 28.57 -11.18 -18.58
CA LEU A 806 27.87 -11.85 -19.67
C LEU A 806 28.72 -12.94 -20.34
N ASN A 807 30.03 -12.70 -20.47
CA ASN A 807 30.98 -13.67 -21.05
C ASN A 807 31.24 -14.90 -20.16
N ARG A 808 30.72 -14.95 -18.93
CA ARG A 808 30.76 -16.17 -18.10
C ARG A 808 29.77 -17.23 -18.58
N TYR A 809 28.71 -16.80 -19.25
CA TYR A 809 27.65 -17.68 -19.71
C TYR A 809 27.93 -18.16 -21.14
N LYS A 810 27.61 -19.43 -21.41
CA LYS A 810 27.65 -20.02 -22.75
C LYS A 810 26.36 -19.78 -23.52
N LEU A 811 25.24 -19.61 -22.80
CA LEU A 811 23.91 -19.36 -23.35
C LEU A 811 23.22 -18.23 -22.60
N LEU A 812 22.74 -17.23 -23.34
CA LEU A 812 21.83 -16.20 -22.88
C LEU A 812 20.42 -16.49 -23.41
N ILE A 813 19.43 -16.53 -22.55
CA ILE A 813 18.02 -16.72 -22.93
C ILE A 813 17.26 -15.40 -22.78
N LEU A 814 16.74 -14.90 -23.90
CA LEU A 814 15.88 -13.72 -24.01
C LEU A 814 14.41 -14.17 -24.13
N ALA A 815 13.86 -14.68 -23.03
CA ALA A 815 12.52 -15.24 -22.98
C ALA A 815 11.44 -14.14 -23.01
N SER A 816 10.81 -13.89 -24.17
CA SER A 816 9.85 -12.80 -24.38
C SER A 816 10.32 -11.45 -23.83
N ALA A 817 11.64 -11.18 -23.89
CA ALA A 817 12.25 -9.95 -23.41
C ALA A 817 12.04 -8.83 -24.43
N SER A 818 10.79 -8.37 -24.54
CA SER A 818 10.36 -7.51 -25.64
C SER A 818 10.97 -6.12 -25.66
N CYS A 819 11.29 -5.56 -24.49
CA CYS A 819 11.88 -4.24 -24.33
C CYS A 819 13.39 -4.38 -24.14
N LEU A 820 14.17 -3.80 -25.06
CA LEU A 820 15.63 -3.69 -24.93
C LEU A 820 16.05 -2.27 -25.32
N GLY A 821 16.93 -1.67 -24.51
CA GLY A 821 17.57 -0.40 -24.84
C GLY A 821 18.78 -0.58 -25.77
N ALA A 822 19.14 0.49 -26.48
CA ALA A 822 20.20 0.46 -27.49
C ALA A 822 21.54 -0.11 -26.98
N ARG A 823 21.94 0.23 -25.75
CA ARG A 823 23.17 -0.32 -25.14
C ARG A 823 23.11 -1.82 -24.88
N GLN A 824 21.95 -2.34 -24.51
CA GLN A 824 21.73 -3.76 -24.26
C GLN A 824 21.76 -4.53 -25.59
N VAL A 825 21.15 -3.98 -26.64
CA VAL A 825 21.19 -4.55 -28.00
C VAL A 825 22.63 -4.70 -28.49
N GLU A 826 23.46 -3.65 -28.37
CA GLU A 826 24.86 -3.73 -28.78
C GLU A 826 25.67 -4.73 -27.93
N ALA A 827 25.41 -4.81 -26.63
CA ALA A 827 26.08 -5.75 -25.76
C ALA A 827 25.76 -7.22 -26.14
N VAL A 828 24.49 -7.52 -26.41
CA VAL A 828 24.06 -8.86 -26.87
C VAL A 828 24.69 -9.19 -28.23
N ARG A 829 24.71 -8.24 -29.18
CA ARG A 829 25.36 -8.44 -30.48
C ARG A 829 26.85 -8.75 -30.33
N GLY A 830 27.54 -7.99 -29.48
CA GLY A 830 28.95 -8.22 -29.16
C GLY A 830 29.21 -9.59 -28.53
N TYR A 831 28.40 -9.99 -27.56
CA TYR A 831 28.48 -11.30 -26.90
C TYR A 831 28.36 -12.46 -27.90
N VAL A 832 27.39 -12.41 -28.83
CA VAL A 832 27.24 -13.45 -29.86
C VAL A 832 28.41 -13.43 -30.83
N ALA A 833 28.82 -12.25 -31.32
CA ALA A 833 29.94 -12.15 -32.25
C ALA A 833 31.24 -12.75 -31.67
N GLU A 834 31.42 -12.66 -30.36
CA GLU A 834 32.58 -13.18 -29.63
C GLU A 834 32.53 -14.68 -29.33
N GLY A 835 31.42 -15.37 -29.60
CA GLY A 835 31.28 -16.81 -29.42
C GLY A 835 30.11 -17.25 -28.53
N GLY A 836 29.38 -16.30 -27.94
CA GLY A 836 28.20 -16.57 -27.12
C GLY A 836 27.05 -17.17 -27.93
N ALA A 837 26.18 -17.92 -27.26
CA ALA A 837 24.92 -18.38 -27.83
C ALA A 837 23.73 -17.60 -27.24
N VAL A 838 22.74 -17.28 -28.08
CA VAL A 838 21.47 -16.68 -27.66
C VAL A 838 20.29 -17.58 -28.04
N LEU A 839 19.36 -17.79 -27.11
CA LEU A 839 18.02 -18.28 -27.39
C LEU A 839 17.04 -17.13 -27.16
N ALA A 840 16.35 -16.69 -28.19
CA ALA A 840 15.30 -15.67 -28.08
C ALA A 840 13.94 -16.30 -28.35
N THR A 841 12.88 -15.78 -27.72
CA THR A 841 11.52 -16.26 -27.99
C THR A 841 10.58 -15.10 -28.28
N ALA A 842 9.53 -15.40 -29.07
CA ALA A 842 8.42 -14.50 -29.34
C ALA A 842 8.86 -13.07 -29.73
N ASN A 843 8.46 -12.07 -28.96
CA ASN A 843 8.65 -10.65 -29.29
C ASN A 843 9.97 -10.05 -28.77
N ALA A 844 10.98 -10.86 -28.43
CA ALA A 844 12.24 -10.38 -27.85
C ALA A 844 12.90 -9.27 -28.69
N GLY A 845 13.14 -8.11 -28.07
CA GLY A 845 13.76 -6.94 -28.71
C GLY A 845 12.91 -6.21 -29.75
N LEU A 846 11.58 -6.36 -29.77
CA LEU A 846 10.70 -5.63 -30.70
C LEU A 846 10.29 -4.23 -30.21
N LEU A 847 10.51 -3.93 -28.93
CA LEU A 847 10.23 -2.64 -28.30
C LEU A 847 11.54 -2.05 -27.75
N ASN A 848 11.62 -0.73 -27.66
CA ASN A 848 12.70 -0.07 -26.92
C ASN A 848 12.49 -0.21 -25.39
N GLU A 849 13.38 0.39 -24.59
CA GLU A 849 13.39 0.27 -23.12
C GLU A 849 12.13 0.84 -22.42
N VAL A 850 11.32 1.62 -23.13
CA VAL A 850 10.08 2.23 -22.65
C VAL A 850 8.83 1.67 -23.34
N GLY A 851 8.94 0.55 -24.06
CA GLY A 851 7.80 -0.12 -24.68
C GLY A 851 7.31 0.48 -26.01
N LEU A 852 8.10 1.36 -26.64
CA LEU A 852 7.76 1.94 -27.94
C LEU A 852 8.18 0.98 -29.07
N PRO A 853 7.29 0.70 -30.03
CA PRO A 853 7.50 -0.30 -31.06
C PRO A 853 8.63 0.08 -32.03
N GLN A 854 9.34 -0.94 -32.52
CA GLN A 854 10.35 -0.85 -33.57
C GLN A 854 9.79 -1.43 -34.89
N GLU A 855 10.41 -1.08 -36.03
CA GLU A 855 9.97 -1.58 -37.34
C GLU A 855 10.12 -3.11 -37.48
N THR A 856 11.17 -3.68 -36.86
CA THR A 856 11.47 -5.11 -36.76
C THR A 856 12.24 -5.37 -35.46
N PHE A 857 12.68 -6.61 -35.21
CA PHE A 857 13.52 -6.91 -34.05
C PHE A 857 14.81 -6.08 -34.10
N GLN A 858 15.17 -5.44 -32.98
CA GLN A 858 16.45 -4.72 -32.85
C GLN A 858 17.68 -5.62 -33.03
N LEU A 859 17.49 -6.93 -32.83
CA LEU A 859 18.48 -8.00 -33.00
C LEU A 859 18.15 -8.92 -34.19
N ALA A 860 17.39 -8.45 -35.19
CA ALA A 860 17.02 -9.24 -36.37
C ALA A 860 18.23 -9.82 -37.12
N ASP A 861 19.35 -9.07 -37.14
CA ASP A 861 20.63 -9.54 -37.69
C ASP A 861 21.24 -10.69 -36.90
N VAL A 862 21.07 -10.68 -35.57
CA VAL A 862 21.50 -11.77 -34.71
C VAL A 862 20.59 -12.97 -34.89
N PHE A 863 19.28 -12.79 -34.76
CA PHE A 863 18.29 -13.88 -34.81
C PHE A 863 18.15 -14.51 -36.19
N GLY A 864 18.49 -13.77 -37.26
CA GLY A 864 18.30 -14.21 -38.63
C GLY A 864 16.82 -14.20 -39.05
N VAL A 865 15.99 -13.38 -38.42
CA VAL A 865 14.55 -13.25 -38.73
C VAL A 865 14.09 -11.79 -38.70
N ASP A 866 13.15 -11.45 -39.58
CA ASP A 866 12.42 -10.18 -39.56
C ASP A 866 10.94 -10.41 -39.21
N VAL A 867 10.34 -9.46 -38.48
CA VAL A 867 8.90 -9.49 -38.21
C VAL A 867 8.13 -9.13 -39.48
N LEU A 868 7.04 -9.86 -39.75
CA LEU A 868 6.15 -9.57 -40.86
C LEU A 868 5.06 -8.56 -40.45
N PRO A 869 4.64 -7.63 -41.34
CA PRO A 869 3.57 -6.67 -41.06
C PRO A 869 2.22 -7.30 -40.69
N ALA A 870 2.00 -8.56 -41.05
CA ALA A 870 0.79 -9.31 -40.77
C ALA A 870 0.61 -9.69 -39.27
N GLY A 871 1.52 -9.29 -38.38
CA GLY A 871 1.39 -9.38 -36.93
C GLY A 871 1.42 -10.81 -36.38
N THR A 872 0.63 -11.07 -35.33
CA THR A 872 0.53 -12.36 -34.64
C THR A 872 -0.51 -13.29 -35.29
N ALA A 873 -0.20 -14.57 -35.42
CA ALA A 873 -1.21 -15.61 -35.64
C ALA A 873 -1.84 -16.03 -34.32
N ARG A 874 -3.17 -16.20 -34.28
CA ARG A 874 -3.87 -16.76 -33.11
C ARG A 874 -3.53 -18.23 -32.94
N GLY A 875 -3.33 -18.65 -31.69
CA GLY A 875 -3.09 -20.04 -31.34
C GLY A 875 -4.38 -20.86 -31.23
N PRO A 876 -4.26 -22.18 -31.02
CA PRO A 876 -3.01 -22.95 -31.07
C PRO A 876 -2.46 -23.05 -32.50
N VAL A 877 -1.14 -23.20 -32.65
CA VAL A 877 -0.49 -23.39 -33.96
C VAL A 877 0.26 -24.72 -34.02
N THR A 878 0.16 -25.40 -35.16
CA THR A 878 0.92 -26.63 -35.41
C THR A 878 2.24 -26.28 -36.05
N CYS A 879 3.32 -26.80 -35.49
CA CYS A 879 4.68 -26.66 -35.99
C CYS A 879 5.19 -28.01 -36.45
N ARG A 880 5.96 -28.04 -37.54
CA ARG A 880 6.62 -29.24 -38.06
C ARG A 880 8.12 -29.00 -38.15
N ASP A 881 8.88 -29.95 -37.61
CA ASP A 881 10.33 -30.00 -37.75
C ASP A 881 10.72 -30.30 -39.21
N ARG A 882 11.78 -29.67 -39.71
CA ARG A 882 12.35 -29.94 -41.03
C ARG A 882 13.35 -31.09 -41.00
N GLU A 883 13.97 -31.37 -39.85
CA GLU A 883 15.02 -32.38 -39.69
C GLU A 883 14.49 -33.70 -39.10
N GLY A 884 13.20 -33.77 -38.76
CA GLY A 884 12.51 -34.97 -38.30
C GLY A 884 11.08 -35.09 -38.86
N GLU A 885 10.38 -36.17 -38.53
CA GLU A 885 8.97 -36.37 -38.94
C GLU A 885 7.94 -35.88 -37.89
N GLY A 886 8.40 -35.30 -36.78
CA GLY A 886 7.55 -34.85 -35.68
C GLY A 886 6.84 -33.52 -35.95
N SER A 887 5.55 -33.45 -35.63
CA SER A 887 4.85 -32.18 -35.44
C SER A 887 4.51 -31.98 -33.97
N PHE A 888 4.48 -30.73 -33.52
CA PHE A 888 4.04 -30.35 -32.19
C PHE A 888 3.03 -29.20 -32.27
N VAL A 889 2.17 -29.10 -31.26
CA VAL A 889 1.19 -28.01 -31.17
C VAL A 889 1.67 -27.02 -30.11
N HIS A 890 1.93 -25.78 -30.53
CA HIS A 890 2.16 -24.68 -29.61
C HIS A 890 0.81 -24.08 -29.20
N PRO A 891 0.48 -24.02 -27.89
CA PRO A 891 -0.87 -23.69 -27.43
C PRO A 891 -1.23 -22.21 -27.60
N ALA A 892 -0.25 -21.32 -27.71
CA ALA A 892 -0.46 -19.87 -27.78
C ALA A 892 -0.32 -19.33 -29.22
N GLY A 893 -0.62 -18.03 -29.37
CA GLY A 893 -0.33 -17.33 -30.62
C GLY A 893 1.18 -17.17 -30.85
N VAL A 894 1.58 -16.98 -32.10
CA VAL A 894 2.99 -16.79 -32.49
C VAL A 894 3.14 -15.59 -33.42
N LEU A 895 4.31 -14.96 -33.42
CA LEU A 895 4.62 -13.93 -34.40
C LEU A 895 4.81 -14.54 -35.78
N ARG A 896 4.34 -13.81 -36.80
CA ARG A 896 4.69 -14.10 -38.19
C ARG A 896 6.04 -13.49 -38.47
N VAL A 897 6.99 -14.32 -38.87
CA VAL A 897 8.36 -13.91 -39.16
C VAL A 897 8.79 -14.40 -40.55
N LYS A 898 9.85 -13.82 -41.08
CA LYS A 898 10.54 -14.30 -42.27
C LYS A 898 12.01 -14.52 -41.93
N ALA A 899 12.56 -15.66 -42.33
CA ALA A 899 14.00 -15.91 -42.19
C ALA A 899 14.80 -15.02 -43.15
N ARG A 900 15.92 -14.48 -42.65
CA ARG A 900 16.92 -13.76 -43.43
C ARG A 900 17.78 -14.71 -44.25
N GLU A 901 18.42 -14.17 -45.27
CA GLU A 901 19.39 -14.92 -46.07
C GLU A 901 20.54 -15.42 -45.19
N GLY A 902 20.94 -16.69 -45.37
CA GLY A 902 21.96 -17.35 -44.55
C GLY A 902 21.46 -18.01 -43.26
N ALA A 903 20.26 -17.65 -42.77
CA ALA A 903 19.66 -18.29 -41.61
C ALA A 903 19.04 -19.65 -41.99
N THR A 904 19.07 -20.62 -41.07
CA THR A 904 18.51 -21.96 -41.28
C THR A 904 17.18 -22.09 -40.53
N VAL A 905 16.09 -22.29 -41.28
CA VAL A 905 14.79 -22.62 -40.69
C VAL A 905 14.82 -24.08 -40.24
N ARG A 906 14.59 -24.33 -38.95
CA ARG A 906 14.53 -25.67 -38.34
C ARG A 906 13.12 -26.21 -38.28
N SER A 907 12.12 -25.35 -38.11
CA SER A 907 10.72 -25.78 -38.08
C SER A 907 9.82 -24.72 -38.71
N ASP A 908 8.69 -25.13 -39.26
CA ASP A 908 7.68 -24.24 -39.85
C ASP A 908 6.35 -24.31 -39.10
N VAL A 909 5.69 -23.17 -38.97
CA VAL A 909 4.26 -23.11 -38.64
C VAL A 909 3.47 -23.58 -39.87
N LEU A 910 2.45 -24.40 -39.65
CA LEU A 910 1.59 -24.92 -40.70
C LEU A 910 0.32 -24.09 -40.88
N ASP A 911 -0.12 -23.92 -42.13
CA ASP A 911 -1.44 -23.38 -42.44
C ASP A 911 -2.56 -24.40 -42.13
N ALA A 912 -3.82 -24.00 -42.29
CA ALA A 912 -4.98 -24.86 -42.08
C ALA A 912 -5.03 -26.09 -43.02
N LYS A 913 -4.21 -26.12 -44.07
CA LYS A 913 -4.09 -27.23 -45.02
C LYS A 913 -2.86 -28.11 -44.73
N GLY A 914 -2.09 -27.82 -43.68
CA GLY A 914 -0.87 -28.56 -43.31
C GLY A 914 0.39 -28.17 -44.10
N ASN A 915 0.34 -27.08 -44.89
CA ASN A 915 1.51 -26.60 -45.64
C ASN A 915 2.36 -25.65 -44.77
N PRO A 916 3.70 -25.63 -44.94
CA PRO A 916 4.55 -24.62 -44.30
C PRO A 916 4.09 -23.21 -44.67
N ALA A 917 3.81 -22.37 -43.67
CA ALA A 917 3.30 -21.02 -43.84
C ALA A 917 4.38 -19.97 -43.55
N TRP A 918 5.07 -20.08 -42.41
CA TRP A 918 6.23 -19.25 -42.04
C TRP A 918 7.10 -19.98 -41.01
N PRO A 919 8.37 -19.56 -40.80
CA PRO A 919 9.26 -20.19 -39.83
C PRO A 919 8.73 -20.15 -38.39
N ALA A 920 8.82 -21.28 -37.70
CA ALA A 920 8.56 -21.40 -36.26
C ALA A 920 9.84 -21.33 -35.43
N VAL A 921 10.92 -21.97 -35.90
CA VAL A 921 12.23 -22.01 -35.24
C VAL A 921 13.31 -21.73 -36.27
N VAL A 922 14.21 -20.79 -35.98
CA VAL A 922 15.29 -20.38 -36.88
C VAL A 922 16.62 -20.35 -36.14
N SER A 923 17.63 -21.02 -36.69
CA SER A 923 19.01 -20.92 -36.20
C SER A 923 19.84 -20.05 -37.12
N ASN A 924 20.69 -19.20 -36.55
CA ASN A 924 21.59 -18.33 -37.29
C ASN A 924 23.02 -18.38 -36.73
N ALA A 925 24.02 -18.27 -37.61
CA ALA A 925 25.42 -18.19 -37.23
C ALA A 925 25.90 -16.74 -37.37
N VAL A 926 26.49 -16.18 -36.32
CA VAL A 926 26.83 -14.75 -36.26
C VAL A 926 28.22 -14.58 -35.64
N GLY A 927 29.18 -14.13 -36.44
CA GLY A 927 30.59 -14.08 -36.01
C GLY A 927 31.08 -15.47 -35.60
N ARG A 928 31.54 -15.61 -34.34
CA ARG A 928 31.95 -16.90 -33.76
C ARG A 928 30.85 -17.62 -32.99
N GLY A 929 29.71 -16.96 -32.76
CA GLY A 929 28.61 -17.48 -31.97
C GLY A 929 27.41 -17.89 -32.83
N ARG A 930 26.28 -18.06 -32.17
CA ARG A 930 25.04 -18.54 -32.79
C ARG A 930 23.80 -18.05 -32.07
N SER A 931 22.67 -18.07 -32.75
CA SER A 931 21.37 -17.85 -32.14
C SER A 931 20.37 -18.93 -32.53
N LEU A 932 19.36 -19.09 -31.67
CA LEU A 932 18.11 -19.78 -31.96
C LEU A 932 16.97 -18.81 -31.62
N TYR A 933 16.03 -18.63 -32.54
CA TYR A 933 14.79 -17.88 -32.35
C TYR A 933 13.60 -18.83 -32.50
#